data_AF-A0A9P3JH84-F1
#
_entry.id   AF-A0A9P3JH84-F1
#
_cell.length_a   1.000
_cell.length_b   1.000
_cell.length_c   1.000
_cell.angle_alpha   90.00
_cell.angle_beta   90.00
_cell.angle_gamma   90.00
#
_symmetry.space_group_name_H-M   'P 1'
#
loop_
_entity.id
_entity.type
_entity.pdbx_description
1 polymer ?
#
loop_
_entity_poly.entity_id
_entity_poly.type
_entity_poly.pdbx_seq_one_letter_code
_entity_poly.pdbx_strand_id
1 'polypeptide(L)'
;MKVYAHWDGDPHFTLIAVVADRAVATTAGDKSGVRTAGELLERFASAFNAKHPSHAPLSPSLLSLHKARGQLLPPTAVLSKAAHDLDDLFVRQKVATLKPLPPAQQQQQQQQVGAEKGGKEVAVGALSHGVSAMTVGPPTARSPPAAAATPSPAPASRPSSTVRSAPAAAIPRTPAAPLSESPLTLPLVRHAAQQMLHAQRQGQYRHAILLANQLLAVAPNLKLCYRALAAMHMAISRHDRALPVLQAAVEAHPSDALLVLRLAQATLHLAQPSDALSLADRALSLASQQGWPQHSTRRRGVAGQGGGARGMVGVLGSRQSASRMMQRARVSGQQAAEMFGLPEEEEDDDEGEGGEGGRGKRGAGGAWDVESPYVGDPHGDLSLDDIKVVCGRALLQVGAVDVASAVVAGVLQGDEHHEDALVLYGDVLLRQTAGKQTPHGQPAESPNGCGAQSEENEGGGGSVEEEAMKAYLRVLLARPHHATARAKMAHVLQHHPSARRLLLSQLQSGAGPPADTARALVFFASACKDHSALDAALALMQRAVALTPGCCSHVLALLHLHEVMLHGCAALHLALSFCHAHPDFRLGPITLAALLPFFQGLPLHAGSCEDVSPCPHERGVQLEYLRWWDGGGSQDGGGGEAGANGRGADACAGMGTDAGAGGGGKGEGVGAGEGTEEYRSEELDVLAMLMTAVKALFLGGAVRRAKALGALVERARVASKVPLHETLIRNEAAYFGCAFQLLTHYPITHSLSHNSPPPLFLAGDSHCLAAAWRVVHLRGQPRLLCPLLITGLKAWHLRPESTFFPKASFHRAMQCVPPGSEVVVLFGEIDCREGILVSVDRNKYNDVEEGVEVTVDIYLAALLSLIAARGFEIFVHPVPSIIPDTRPLARIYNATLRRRCLAAAASPAAGGRLHMLDFFPALLTHDQESLRPEFEFDGTHMNPRYVPLLDKELSRIPAP
;
A
#
# COMPACT_ATOMS: atom_id res chain seq x y z
N MET A 1 -3.79 -8.42 26.90
CA MET A 1 -2.77 -7.72 26.11
C MET A 1 -1.52 -8.60 25.99
N LYS A 2 -0.71 -8.43 24.96
CA LYS A 2 0.63 -9.01 24.77
C LYS A 2 1.62 -7.91 24.43
N VAL A 3 2.87 -8.09 24.81
CA VAL A 3 4.00 -7.25 24.38
C VAL A 3 5.20 -8.14 24.01
N TYR A 4 6.03 -7.63 23.11
CA TYR A 4 7.29 -8.24 22.72
C TYR A 4 8.42 -7.50 23.43
N ALA A 5 9.22 -8.20 24.23
CA ALA A 5 10.44 -7.64 24.81
C ALA A 5 11.64 -8.18 24.01
N HIS A 6 12.52 -7.31 23.52
CA HIS A 6 13.68 -7.66 22.68
C HIS A 6 15.00 -7.36 23.41
N TRP A 7 16.03 -8.17 23.18
CA TRP A 7 17.41 -7.91 23.64
C TRP A 7 18.24 -7.40 22.46
N ASP A 8 18.74 -6.17 22.59
CA ASP A 8 19.61 -5.54 21.56
C ASP A 8 21.03 -6.12 21.54
N GLY A 9 21.40 -6.95 22.53
CA GLY A 9 22.71 -7.59 22.63
C GLY A 9 22.76 -9.00 22.02
N ASP A 10 23.96 -9.57 22.04
CA ASP A 10 24.27 -10.92 21.56
C ASP A 10 24.19 -11.95 22.71
N PRO A 11 23.51 -13.11 22.54
CA PRO A 11 22.66 -13.51 21.42
C PRO A 11 21.30 -12.81 21.46
N HIS A 12 20.81 -12.43 20.28
CA HIS A 12 19.48 -11.83 20.14
C HIS A 12 18.39 -12.74 20.73
N PHE A 13 17.60 -12.15 21.61
CA PHE A 13 16.53 -12.84 22.34
C PHE A 13 15.26 -12.00 22.31
N THR A 14 14.11 -12.66 22.35
CA THR A 14 12.81 -12.00 22.43
C THR A 14 11.86 -12.82 23.30
N LEU A 15 11.21 -12.16 24.25
CA LEU A 15 10.19 -12.73 25.14
C LEU A 15 8.83 -12.14 24.78
N ILE A 16 7.88 -13.01 24.44
CA ILE A 16 6.47 -12.63 24.29
C ILE A 16 5.82 -12.75 25.67
N ALA A 17 5.39 -11.62 26.24
CA ALA A 17 4.74 -11.58 27.55
C ALA A 17 3.25 -11.25 27.43
N VAL A 18 2.41 -11.98 28.15
CA VAL A 18 0.99 -11.63 28.32
C VAL A 18 0.87 -10.61 29.45
N VAL A 19 0.24 -9.47 29.17
CA VAL A 19 -0.04 -8.41 30.15
C VAL A 19 -1.45 -8.55 30.70
N ALA A 20 -1.58 -8.53 32.04
CA ALA A 20 -2.82 -8.78 32.76
C ALA A 20 -3.29 -7.55 33.56
N ASP A 21 -4.60 -7.29 33.51
CA ASP A 21 -5.17 -5.98 33.85
C ASP A 21 -5.77 -5.90 35.28
N ARG A 22 -5.86 -7.03 35.99
CA ARG A 22 -6.35 -7.11 37.38
C ARG A 22 -5.60 -8.14 38.23
N ALA A 23 -5.79 -8.03 39.54
CA ALA A 23 -5.34 -9.04 40.51
C ALA A 23 -6.21 -10.30 40.41
N VAL A 24 -5.60 -11.41 40.00
CA VAL A 24 -6.19 -12.76 40.05
C VAL A 24 -5.41 -13.54 41.10
N ALA A 25 -6.12 -14.12 42.07
CA ALA A 25 -5.53 -15.04 43.04
C ALA A 25 -5.30 -16.40 42.35
N THR A 26 -4.08 -16.94 42.46
CA THR A 26 -3.65 -18.11 41.70
C THR A 26 -3.81 -19.41 42.49
N THR A 27 -4.54 -20.36 41.92
CA THR A 27 -4.25 -21.79 42.08
C THR A 27 -3.39 -22.27 40.91
N ALA A 28 -2.67 -23.37 41.10
CA ALA A 28 -1.50 -23.72 40.29
C ALA A 28 -1.78 -23.97 38.79
N GLY A 29 -0.84 -23.55 37.92
CA GLY A 29 -0.51 -24.36 36.75
C GLY A 29 -0.13 -23.67 35.44
N ASP A 30 -0.56 -22.44 35.15
CA ASP A 30 -0.30 -21.84 33.82
C ASP A 30 -0.27 -20.29 33.80
N LYS A 31 0.43 -19.73 32.81
CA LYS A 31 0.51 -18.31 32.37
C LYS A 31 0.11 -17.25 33.41
N SER A 32 0.98 -16.99 34.39
CA SER A 32 0.95 -15.71 35.10
C SER A 32 1.11 -14.57 34.09
N GLY A 33 0.21 -13.57 34.17
CA GLY A 33 0.30 -12.35 33.36
C GLY A 33 1.11 -11.28 34.07
N VAL A 34 1.95 -10.60 33.32
CA VAL A 34 2.86 -9.54 33.79
C VAL A 34 2.08 -8.22 33.93
N ARG A 35 2.29 -7.46 35.01
CA ARG A 35 1.61 -6.16 35.21
C ARG A 35 2.54 -4.97 35.09
N THR A 36 3.77 -5.08 35.61
CA THR A 36 4.73 -3.98 35.64
C THR A 36 5.94 -4.20 34.74
N ALA A 37 6.61 -3.11 34.35
CA ALA A 37 7.89 -3.17 33.64
C ALA A 37 8.98 -3.92 34.44
N GLY A 38 8.96 -3.86 35.77
CA GLY A 38 9.84 -4.63 36.65
C GLY A 38 9.63 -6.13 36.53
N GLU A 39 8.38 -6.60 36.70
CA GLU A 39 8.02 -8.03 36.50
C GLU A 39 8.39 -8.52 35.09
N LEU A 40 8.30 -7.66 34.07
CA LEU A 40 8.72 -8.00 32.71
C LEU A 40 10.22 -8.23 32.62
N LEU A 41 11.03 -7.34 33.20
CA LEU A 41 12.50 -7.47 33.23
C LEU A 41 12.97 -8.68 34.05
N GLU A 42 12.28 -9.02 35.14
CA GLU A 42 12.53 -10.23 35.93
C GLU A 42 12.26 -11.50 35.12
N ARG A 43 11.09 -11.57 34.47
CA ARG A 43 10.73 -12.68 33.58
C ARG A 43 11.66 -12.75 32.37
N PHE A 44 12.12 -11.61 31.86
CA PHE A 44 13.05 -11.51 30.74
C PHE A 44 14.40 -12.12 31.07
N ALA A 45 15.03 -11.68 32.16
CA ALA A 45 16.32 -12.21 32.61
C ALA A 45 16.23 -13.71 32.90
N SER A 46 15.17 -14.16 33.57
CA SER A 46 14.92 -15.58 33.85
C SER A 46 14.84 -16.42 32.55
N ALA A 47 14.04 -15.97 31.58
CA ALA A 47 13.89 -16.68 30.31
C ALA A 47 15.14 -16.63 29.42
N PHE A 48 15.88 -15.51 29.44
CA PHE A 48 17.17 -15.38 28.74
C PHE A 48 18.20 -16.35 29.32
N ASN A 49 18.42 -16.30 30.65
CA ASN A 49 19.44 -17.10 31.34
C ASN A 49 19.14 -18.61 31.21
N ALA A 50 17.87 -19.01 31.22
CA ALA A 50 17.46 -20.40 31.00
C ALA A 50 17.68 -20.90 29.57
N LYS A 51 17.60 -20.01 28.56
CA LYS A 51 17.81 -20.34 27.15
C LYS A 51 19.28 -20.23 26.72
N HIS A 52 20.07 -19.37 27.38
CA HIS A 52 21.46 -19.06 27.04
C HIS A 52 22.41 -19.28 28.24
N PRO A 53 22.47 -20.51 28.82
CA PRO A 53 23.24 -20.80 30.04
C PRO A 53 24.77 -20.68 29.88
N SER A 54 25.28 -20.53 28.67
CA SER A 54 26.69 -20.27 28.36
C SER A 54 27.08 -18.79 28.34
N HIS A 55 26.12 -17.87 28.45
CA HIS A 55 26.37 -16.43 28.49
C HIS A 55 26.37 -15.90 29.93
N ALA A 56 26.98 -14.74 30.14
CA ALA A 56 26.94 -14.06 31.43
C ALA A 56 25.47 -13.77 31.83
N PRO A 57 25.03 -14.20 33.03
CA PRO A 57 23.61 -14.13 33.38
C PRO A 57 23.14 -12.68 33.54
N LEU A 58 22.06 -12.33 32.84
CA LEU A 58 21.42 -11.04 32.99
C LEU A 58 20.79 -10.93 34.39
N SER A 59 20.98 -9.78 35.03
CA SER A 59 20.39 -9.44 36.33
C SER A 59 19.34 -8.34 36.17
N PRO A 60 18.07 -8.53 36.60
CA PRO A 60 16.98 -7.56 36.38
C PRO A 60 17.30 -6.15 36.88
N SER A 61 18.05 -6.02 37.97
CA SER A 61 18.45 -4.72 38.52
C SER A 61 19.37 -3.92 37.58
N LEU A 62 20.15 -4.61 36.74
CA LEU A 62 21.03 -4.03 35.73
C LEU A 62 20.34 -3.82 34.37
N LEU A 63 19.08 -4.26 34.22
CA LEU A 63 18.30 -4.07 32.99
C LEU A 63 17.41 -2.82 33.05
N SER A 64 17.07 -2.31 31.88
CA SER A 64 16.15 -1.19 31.64
C SER A 64 15.24 -1.54 30.46
N LEU A 65 13.98 -1.11 30.52
CA LEU A 65 12.97 -1.38 29.50
C LEU A 65 12.61 -0.08 28.78
N HIS A 66 12.59 -0.08 27.45
CA HIS A 66 12.34 1.09 26.62
C HIS A 66 11.23 0.79 25.60
N LYS A 67 10.57 1.82 25.08
CA LYS A 67 9.76 1.69 23.85
C LYS A 67 10.67 1.71 22.61
N ALA A 68 10.12 1.33 21.45
CA ALA A 68 10.78 1.46 20.14
C ALA A 68 11.43 2.84 19.86
N ARG A 69 10.85 3.93 20.39
CA ARG A 69 11.40 5.30 20.30
C ARG A 69 12.47 5.66 21.35
N GLY A 70 13.00 4.68 22.09
CA GLY A 70 14.00 4.89 23.14
C GLY A 70 13.46 5.50 24.45
N GLN A 71 12.14 5.65 24.60
CA GLN A 71 11.54 6.14 25.84
C GLN A 71 11.66 5.09 26.95
N LEU A 72 12.40 5.41 28.02
CA LEU A 72 12.55 4.56 29.21
C LEU A 72 11.21 4.39 29.94
N LEU A 73 10.83 3.14 30.21
CA LEU A 73 9.75 2.77 31.11
C LEU A 73 10.33 2.52 32.52
N PRO A 74 9.90 3.26 33.57
CA PRO A 74 10.35 2.99 34.93
C PRO A 74 9.80 1.63 35.40
N PRO A 75 10.51 0.87 36.27
CA PRO A 75 10.08 -0.47 36.68
C PRO A 75 8.67 -0.55 37.29
N THR A 76 8.18 0.54 37.89
CA THR A 76 6.83 0.68 38.46
C THR A 76 5.73 0.97 37.43
N ALA A 77 6.07 1.17 36.15
CA ALA A 77 5.09 1.44 35.10
C ALA A 77 4.15 0.25 34.89
N VAL A 78 2.83 0.49 34.99
CA VAL A 78 1.79 -0.49 34.69
C VAL A 78 1.68 -0.65 33.18
N LEU A 79 2.00 -1.84 32.67
CA LEU A 79 2.16 -2.09 31.23
C LEU A 79 0.88 -1.85 30.44
N SER A 80 -0.30 -2.21 30.96
CA SER A 80 -1.60 -1.94 30.30
C SER A 80 -1.99 -0.46 30.21
N LYS A 81 -1.21 0.44 30.82
CA LYS A 81 -1.31 1.89 30.65
C LYS A 81 -0.12 2.49 29.90
N ALA A 82 0.99 1.76 29.80
CA ALA A 82 2.26 2.25 29.28
C ALA A 82 2.57 1.77 27.86
N ALA A 83 1.95 0.69 27.40
CA ALA A 83 2.13 0.08 26.09
C ALA A 83 0.77 -0.41 25.51
N HIS A 84 0.73 -0.70 24.21
CA HIS A 84 -0.45 -1.21 23.50
C HIS A 84 -0.34 -2.72 23.21
N ASP A 85 -1.43 -3.32 22.70
CA ASP A 85 -1.42 -4.73 22.32
C ASP A 85 -0.52 -4.96 21.10
N LEU A 86 0.43 -5.89 21.25
CA LEU A 86 1.51 -6.18 20.29
C LEU A 86 2.65 -5.13 20.22
N ASP A 87 2.79 -4.24 21.20
CA ASP A 87 3.93 -3.29 21.26
C ASP A 87 5.29 -4.00 21.38
N ASP A 88 6.27 -3.48 20.63
CA ASP A 88 7.69 -3.83 20.73
C ASP A 88 8.42 -2.96 21.77
N LEU A 89 9.01 -3.61 22.77
CA LEU A 89 9.71 -3.03 23.90
C LEU A 89 11.16 -3.56 23.93
N PHE A 90 12.12 -2.70 24.26
CA PHE A 90 13.55 -2.95 24.09
C PHE A 90 14.24 -3.00 25.45
N VAL A 91 14.88 -4.13 25.73
CA VAL A 91 15.60 -4.42 26.98
C VAL A 91 17.08 -4.08 26.78
N ARG A 92 17.60 -3.19 27.62
CA ARG A 92 18.98 -2.67 27.53
C ARG A 92 19.68 -2.72 28.88
N GLN A 93 20.98 -3.00 28.87
CA GLN A 93 21.81 -2.93 30.08
C GLN A 93 22.00 -1.47 30.52
N LYS A 94 21.90 -1.21 31.82
CA LYS A 94 22.19 0.10 32.41
C LYS A 94 23.69 0.33 32.42
N VAL A 95 24.16 1.33 31.67
CA VAL A 95 25.55 1.78 31.73
C VAL A 95 25.80 2.46 33.07
N ALA A 96 26.85 2.04 33.79
CA ALA A 96 27.22 2.67 35.05
C ALA A 96 27.87 4.04 34.80
N THR A 97 27.19 5.12 35.18
CA THR A 97 27.73 6.48 35.08
C THR A 97 28.85 6.67 36.10
N LEU A 98 30.10 6.65 35.65
CA LEU A 98 31.25 7.11 36.44
C LEU A 98 31.05 8.61 36.76
N LYS A 99 31.11 8.97 38.04
CA LYS A 99 31.11 10.38 38.46
C LYS A 99 32.42 11.05 38.02
N PRO A 100 32.38 12.29 37.48
CA PRO A 100 33.59 13.08 37.30
C PRO A 100 34.30 13.34 38.63
N LEU A 101 35.63 13.27 38.62
CA LEU A 101 36.48 13.66 39.75
C LEU A 101 36.51 15.20 39.90
N PRO A 102 36.70 15.74 41.13
CA PRO A 102 36.70 17.19 41.35
C PRO A 102 37.81 17.94 40.58
N PRO A 103 37.61 19.23 40.23
CA PRO A 103 38.52 19.98 39.36
C PRO A 103 39.98 20.05 39.83
N ALA A 104 40.22 19.97 41.15
CA ALA A 104 41.54 20.06 41.76
C ALA A 104 42.54 18.97 41.32
N GLN A 105 42.07 17.85 40.74
CA GLN A 105 42.95 16.79 40.21
C GLN A 105 43.15 16.86 38.68
N GLN A 106 42.38 17.68 37.95
CA GLN A 106 42.48 17.76 36.49
C GLN A 106 43.67 18.60 36.02
N GLN A 107 44.15 19.56 36.83
CA GLN A 107 45.30 20.41 36.46
C GLN A 107 46.66 19.71 36.53
N GLN A 108 46.79 18.55 37.18
CA GLN A 108 48.06 17.81 37.22
C GLN A 108 48.28 16.88 36.00
N GLN A 109 47.22 16.42 35.31
CA GLN A 109 47.39 15.55 34.14
C GLN A 109 47.69 16.29 32.83
N GLN A 110 47.36 17.58 32.72
CA GLN A 110 47.67 18.38 31.52
C GLN A 110 49.15 18.82 31.43
N GLN A 111 50.00 18.47 32.41
CA GLN A 111 51.44 18.77 32.39
C GLN A 111 52.36 17.57 32.14
N GLN A 112 51.83 16.35 31.90
CA GLN A 112 52.65 15.13 31.73
C GLN A 112 52.55 14.40 30.38
N VAL A 113 51.71 14.85 29.45
CA VAL A 113 51.66 14.27 28.07
C VAL A 113 52.67 14.95 27.12
N GLY A 114 53.44 15.92 27.62
CA GLY A 114 54.49 16.64 26.88
C GLY A 114 55.87 15.97 26.91
N ALA A 115 55.96 14.64 27.05
CA ALA A 115 57.24 13.93 27.22
C ALA A 115 57.29 12.54 26.56
N GLU A 116 58.47 12.24 26.01
CA GLU A 116 59.10 10.94 25.76
C GLU A 116 58.53 9.93 24.73
N LYS A 117 59.46 9.46 23.88
CA LYS A 117 59.38 8.26 23.02
C LYS A 117 60.35 7.21 23.58
N GLY A 118 60.03 5.92 23.45
CA GLY A 118 60.86 4.77 23.88
C GLY A 118 60.01 3.81 24.73
N GLY A 119 60.06 2.48 24.61
CA GLY A 119 61.25 1.59 24.60
C GLY A 119 61.42 1.05 26.04
N LYS A 120 61.50 -0.24 26.37
CA LYS A 120 62.01 -1.47 25.71
C LYS A 120 61.28 -2.72 26.30
N GLU A 121 61.08 -3.88 25.66
CA GLU A 121 61.95 -4.86 24.96
C GLU A 121 62.48 -6.01 25.86
N VAL A 122 62.70 -7.18 25.22
CA VAL A 122 63.27 -8.46 25.69
C VAL A 122 62.25 -9.42 26.33
N ALA A 123 62.18 -10.74 26.09
CA ALA A 123 62.51 -11.67 24.96
C ALA A 123 61.83 -13.05 25.30
N VAL A 124 62.00 -14.26 24.72
CA VAL A 124 62.86 -14.95 23.72
C VAL A 124 61.97 -16.08 23.11
N GLY A 125 62.12 -16.62 21.89
CA GLY A 125 62.92 -16.23 20.72
C GLY A 125 63.16 -17.40 19.73
N ALA A 126 63.85 -17.08 18.61
CA ALA A 126 64.52 -17.99 17.64
C ALA A 126 63.60 -18.85 16.70
N LEU A 127 63.96 -19.17 15.43
CA LEU A 127 65.23 -19.09 14.68
C LEU A 127 65.10 -18.48 13.25
N SER A 128 66.26 -18.08 12.69
CA SER A 128 66.71 -17.80 11.28
C SER A 128 65.84 -18.23 10.07
N HIS A 129 65.88 -17.65 8.84
CA HIS A 129 66.65 -16.61 8.09
C HIS A 129 65.77 -16.10 6.89
N GLY A 130 66.11 -15.17 5.97
CA GLY A 130 67.26 -14.27 5.72
C GLY A 130 67.33 -13.79 4.23
N VAL A 131 68.32 -12.94 3.87
CA VAL A 131 68.78 -12.50 2.52
C VAL A 131 67.90 -11.56 1.64
N SER A 132 68.38 -10.32 1.50
CA SER A 132 68.55 -9.40 0.32
C SER A 132 68.01 -9.74 -1.10
N ALA A 133 67.78 -8.79 -2.03
CA ALA A 133 67.66 -7.30 -2.00
C ALA A 133 67.29 -6.68 -3.40
N MET A 134 66.95 -5.38 -3.42
CA MET A 134 67.24 -4.36 -4.47
C MET A 134 66.66 -4.42 -5.92
N THR A 135 65.53 -3.72 -6.12
CA THR A 135 65.35 -2.45 -6.91
C THR A 135 65.82 -2.23 -8.38
N VAL A 136 65.04 -1.38 -9.08
CA VAL A 136 65.34 -0.44 -10.22
C VAL A 136 64.96 -0.85 -11.66
N GLY A 137 64.10 -0.02 -12.32
CA GLY A 137 64.35 0.45 -13.70
C GLY A 137 63.36 0.10 -14.84
N PRO A 138 62.72 1.09 -15.50
CA PRO A 138 62.06 0.98 -16.83
C PRO A 138 62.88 1.78 -17.89
N PRO A 139 62.38 2.22 -19.09
CA PRO A 139 61.17 1.89 -19.86
C PRO A 139 61.47 1.57 -21.37
N THR A 140 60.45 1.44 -22.24
CA THR A 140 60.27 2.09 -23.59
C THR A 140 59.32 1.28 -24.51
N ALA A 141 58.90 1.84 -25.65
CA ALA A 141 57.84 1.30 -26.54
C ALA A 141 58.12 1.55 -28.05
N ARG A 142 57.47 0.77 -28.94
CA ARG A 142 57.18 1.09 -30.37
C ARG A 142 56.17 0.10 -30.99
N SER A 143 55.74 0.33 -32.24
CA SER A 143 54.45 -0.18 -32.79
C SER A 143 54.58 -0.93 -34.17
N PRO A 144 53.59 -1.01 -35.10
CA PRO A 144 53.26 -2.25 -35.84
C PRO A 144 53.68 -2.26 -37.33
N PRO A 145 53.21 -3.21 -38.18
CA PRO A 145 52.08 -2.91 -39.10
C PRO A 145 51.16 -4.11 -39.50
N ALA A 146 50.22 -3.87 -40.44
CA ALA A 146 49.24 -4.84 -41.01
C ALA A 146 49.79 -5.59 -42.27
N ALA A 147 49.08 -6.25 -43.20
CA ALA A 147 47.67 -6.34 -43.68
C ALA A 147 47.57 -7.53 -44.70
N ALA A 148 46.46 -7.92 -45.38
CA ALA A 148 44.98 -7.95 -45.16
C ALA A 148 44.32 -8.61 -46.42
N ALA A 149 43.12 -9.24 -46.35
CA ALA A 149 42.43 -9.84 -47.53
C ALA A 149 40.90 -10.04 -47.39
N THR A 150 40.16 -9.99 -48.51
CA THR A 150 38.72 -10.37 -48.68
C THR A 150 38.48 -11.02 -50.06
N PRO A 151 37.37 -11.76 -50.28
CA PRO A 151 36.23 -11.19 -51.03
C PRO A 151 34.83 -11.72 -50.59
N SER A 152 33.80 -11.46 -51.40
CA SER A 152 32.35 -11.79 -51.22
C SER A 152 31.78 -12.38 -52.56
N PRO A 153 30.47 -12.71 -52.79
CA PRO A 153 29.26 -12.56 -51.94
C PRO A 153 28.19 -13.70 -51.96
N ALA A 154 27.24 -13.64 -50.99
CA ALA A 154 25.80 -14.02 -51.06
C ALA A 154 25.35 -15.48 -51.41
N PRO A 155 24.07 -15.86 -51.20
CA PRO A 155 23.07 -15.42 -50.19
C PRO A 155 22.46 -16.61 -49.38
N ALA A 156 22.00 -16.37 -48.13
CA ALA A 156 21.19 -17.35 -47.39
C ALA A 156 20.20 -16.72 -46.38
N SER A 157 19.12 -17.47 -46.12
CA SER A 157 17.92 -17.16 -45.32
C SER A 157 18.12 -16.70 -43.86
N ARG A 158 17.12 -15.95 -43.35
CA ARG A 158 16.92 -15.59 -41.93
C ARG A 158 17.02 -16.80 -40.97
N PRO A 159 17.75 -16.69 -39.85
CA PRO A 159 17.49 -17.48 -38.65
C PRO A 159 16.60 -16.73 -37.65
N SER A 160 15.64 -17.41 -37.03
CA SER A 160 14.83 -16.87 -35.94
C SER A 160 15.61 -16.84 -34.62
N SER A 161 15.69 -15.69 -33.94
CA SER A 161 16.40 -15.54 -32.67
C SER A 161 15.62 -16.09 -31.47
N THR A 162 15.42 -17.41 -31.41
CA THR A 162 15.02 -18.09 -30.18
C THR A 162 16.19 -18.07 -29.19
N VAL A 163 16.26 -17.04 -28.35
CA VAL A 163 17.16 -17.03 -27.19
C VAL A 163 16.70 -18.14 -26.26
N ARG A 164 17.42 -19.26 -26.26
CA ARG A 164 17.19 -20.35 -25.31
C ARG A 164 17.42 -19.81 -23.90
N SER A 165 16.38 -19.84 -23.07
CA SER A 165 16.55 -19.85 -21.63
C SER A 165 17.42 -21.06 -21.25
N ALA A 166 18.34 -20.87 -20.30
CA ALA A 166 19.00 -22.00 -19.67
C ALA A 166 17.92 -22.85 -18.96
N PRO A 167 17.94 -24.18 -19.10
CA PRO A 167 16.98 -25.02 -18.38
C PRO A 167 17.20 -24.87 -16.87
N ALA A 168 16.12 -24.62 -16.13
CA ALA A 168 16.16 -24.67 -14.67
C ALA A 168 16.67 -26.06 -14.24
N ALA A 169 17.53 -26.10 -13.21
CA ALA A 169 18.19 -27.33 -12.78
C ALA A 169 17.15 -28.41 -12.44
N ALA A 170 17.10 -29.47 -13.26
CA ALA A 170 16.16 -30.55 -13.07
C ALA A 170 16.44 -31.28 -11.74
N ILE A 171 15.42 -31.40 -10.89
CA ILE A 171 15.52 -32.18 -9.65
C ILE A 171 15.79 -33.63 -10.06
N PRO A 172 16.88 -34.27 -9.59
CA PRO A 172 17.21 -35.63 -9.99
C PRO A 172 16.17 -36.61 -9.42
N ARG A 173 15.32 -37.15 -10.31
CA ARG A 173 14.33 -38.19 -9.99
C ARG A 173 15.01 -39.56 -9.78
N THR A 174 15.84 -39.68 -8.76
CA THR A 174 16.15 -40.99 -8.15
C THR A 174 15.03 -41.36 -7.18
N PRO A 175 14.37 -42.52 -7.32
CA PRO A 175 13.41 -42.99 -6.32
C PRO A 175 14.18 -43.34 -5.03
N ALA A 176 14.16 -42.44 -4.06
CA ALA A 176 14.65 -42.75 -2.72
C ALA A 176 13.81 -43.91 -2.16
N ALA A 177 14.48 -44.98 -1.71
CA ALA A 177 13.79 -46.09 -1.07
C ALA A 177 12.98 -45.57 0.13
N PRO A 178 11.75 -46.06 0.37
CA PRO A 178 10.94 -45.61 1.50
C PRO A 178 11.72 -45.92 2.79
N LEU A 179 12.06 -44.86 3.54
CA LEU A 179 12.74 -44.98 4.82
C LEU A 179 11.87 -45.83 5.74
N SER A 180 12.39 -47.01 6.14
CA SER A 180 11.77 -47.81 7.20
C SER A 180 11.59 -46.93 8.43
N GLU A 181 10.36 -46.88 8.98
CA GLU A 181 9.97 -45.93 10.04
C GLU A 181 10.84 -46.07 11.30
N SER A 182 11.95 -45.32 11.33
CA SER A 182 12.82 -45.28 12.51
C SER A 182 12.13 -44.47 13.60
N PRO A 183 11.95 -45.00 14.82
CA PRO A 183 11.22 -44.33 15.90
C PRO A 183 11.88 -43.00 16.34
N LEU A 184 13.11 -42.72 15.92
CA LEU A 184 13.83 -41.47 16.15
C LEU A 184 13.47 -40.35 15.15
N THR A 185 12.95 -40.66 13.96
CA THR A 185 12.62 -39.64 12.94
C THR A 185 11.25 -39.01 13.18
N LEU A 186 10.28 -39.80 13.66
CA LEU A 186 8.88 -39.38 13.82
C LEU A 186 8.69 -38.19 14.79
N PRO A 187 9.42 -38.07 15.93
CA PRO A 187 9.36 -36.88 16.78
C PRO A 187 9.91 -35.62 16.11
N LEU A 188 10.96 -35.74 15.30
CA LEU A 188 11.58 -34.62 14.58
C LEU A 188 10.64 -34.10 13.48
N VAL A 189 10.06 -35.00 12.68
CA VAL A 189 9.03 -34.68 11.68
C VAL A 189 7.83 -33.98 12.33
N ARG A 190 7.34 -34.49 13.47
CA ARG A 190 6.24 -33.85 14.22
C ARG A 190 6.60 -32.46 14.73
N HIS A 191 7.81 -32.26 15.25
CA HIS A 191 8.25 -30.96 15.74
C HIS A 191 8.39 -29.93 14.60
N ALA A 192 9.02 -30.30 13.50
CA ALA A 192 9.14 -29.44 12.32
C ALA A 192 7.77 -29.10 11.70
N ALA A 193 6.82 -30.04 11.66
CA ALA A 193 5.44 -29.78 11.21
C ALA A 193 4.70 -28.80 12.15
N GLN A 194 4.91 -28.90 13.47
CA GLN A 194 4.36 -27.93 14.43
C GLN A 194 4.99 -26.54 14.28
N GLN A 195 6.29 -26.45 14.03
CA GLN A 195 6.99 -25.20 13.73
C GLN A 195 6.48 -24.58 12.41
N MET A 196 6.34 -25.38 11.34
CA MET A 196 5.78 -24.98 10.05
C MET A 196 4.39 -24.35 10.21
N LEU A 197 3.48 -25.02 10.90
CA LEU A 197 2.12 -24.53 11.18
C LEU A 197 2.12 -23.30 12.10
N HIS A 198 3.10 -23.18 13.01
CA HIS A 198 3.25 -21.97 13.83
C HIS A 198 3.67 -20.78 12.96
N ALA A 199 4.76 -20.92 12.18
CA ALA A 199 5.27 -19.88 11.29
C ALA A 199 4.21 -19.45 10.25
N GLN A 200 3.45 -20.40 9.68
CA GLN A 200 2.33 -20.11 8.78
C GLN A 200 1.27 -19.22 9.45
N ARG A 201 0.89 -19.49 10.71
CA ARG A 201 -0.08 -18.68 11.47
C ARG A 201 0.46 -17.29 11.87
N GLN A 202 1.77 -17.12 12.01
CA GLN A 202 2.41 -15.82 12.21
C GLN A 202 2.65 -15.05 10.88
N GLY A 203 2.26 -15.60 9.72
CA GLY A 203 2.53 -15.01 8.41
C GLY A 203 4.00 -15.09 7.96
N GLN A 204 4.84 -15.86 8.66
CA GLN A 204 6.26 -16.07 8.37
C GLN A 204 6.46 -17.08 7.22
N TYR A 205 5.83 -16.80 6.08
CA TYR A 205 5.70 -17.76 4.98
C TYR A 205 7.04 -18.22 4.41
N ARG A 206 8.09 -17.37 4.36
CA ARG A 206 9.44 -17.78 3.95
C ARG A 206 10.01 -18.92 4.80
N HIS A 207 9.85 -18.84 6.12
CA HIS A 207 10.31 -19.87 7.05
C HIS A 207 9.42 -21.12 6.99
N ALA A 208 8.09 -20.94 6.93
CA ALA A 208 7.14 -22.04 6.85
C ALA A 208 7.25 -22.85 5.54
N ILE A 209 7.46 -22.18 4.39
CA ILE A 209 7.70 -22.83 3.08
C ILE A 209 9.02 -23.62 3.12
N LEU A 210 10.08 -23.06 3.72
CA LEU A 210 11.36 -23.76 3.89
C LEU A 210 11.20 -25.04 4.74
N LEU A 211 10.50 -24.96 5.87
CA LEU A 211 10.20 -26.13 6.72
C LEU A 211 9.33 -27.17 5.98
N ALA A 212 8.33 -26.73 5.21
CA ALA A 212 7.48 -27.63 4.43
C ALA A 212 8.26 -28.38 3.34
N ASN A 213 9.20 -27.71 2.66
CA ASN A 213 10.06 -28.32 1.65
C ASN A 213 11.07 -29.30 2.30
N GLN A 214 11.63 -28.97 3.47
CA GLN A 214 12.47 -29.90 4.23
C GLN A 214 11.69 -31.13 4.70
N LEU A 215 10.44 -30.96 5.12
CA LEU A 215 9.55 -32.06 5.49
C LEU A 215 9.24 -32.96 4.29
N LEU A 216 8.94 -32.41 3.11
CA LEU A 216 8.74 -33.21 1.90
C LEU A 216 10.03 -33.91 1.42
N ALA A 217 11.21 -33.34 1.65
CA ALA A 217 12.47 -34.03 1.35
C ALA A 217 12.71 -35.29 2.21
N VAL A 218 12.09 -35.37 3.41
CA VAL A 218 12.16 -36.53 4.31
C VAL A 218 10.94 -37.45 4.16
N ALA A 219 9.77 -36.89 3.86
CA ALA A 219 8.49 -37.58 3.74
C ALA A 219 7.73 -37.11 2.47
N PRO A 220 8.09 -37.61 1.27
CA PRO A 220 7.70 -37.01 -0.02
C PRO A 220 6.20 -36.97 -0.32
N ASN A 221 5.37 -37.74 0.38
CA ASN A 221 3.91 -37.74 0.23
C ASN A 221 3.17 -37.15 1.44
N LEU A 222 3.80 -36.27 2.23
CA LEU A 222 3.18 -35.68 3.41
C LEU A 222 2.12 -34.62 3.04
N LYS A 223 0.87 -35.08 2.87
CA LYS A 223 -0.37 -34.31 2.59
C LYS A 223 -0.48 -32.98 3.35
N LEU A 224 -0.07 -32.95 4.61
CA LEU A 224 -0.05 -31.74 5.44
C LEU A 224 0.82 -30.62 4.84
N CYS A 225 2.01 -30.96 4.33
CA CYS A 225 2.94 -29.98 3.76
C CYS A 225 2.45 -29.48 2.40
N TYR A 226 1.86 -30.33 1.56
CA TYR A 226 1.21 -29.90 0.31
C TYR A 226 0.08 -28.91 0.55
N ARG A 227 -0.80 -29.19 1.52
CA ARG A 227 -1.90 -28.28 1.92
C ARG A 227 -1.36 -26.95 2.46
N ALA A 228 -0.35 -26.99 3.33
CA ALA A 228 0.29 -25.79 3.86
C ALA A 228 0.97 -24.94 2.77
N LEU A 229 1.76 -25.55 1.88
CA LEU A 229 2.41 -24.85 0.76
C LEU A 229 1.39 -24.21 -0.18
N ALA A 230 0.35 -24.96 -0.58
CA ALA A 230 -0.72 -24.44 -1.43
C ALA A 230 -1.43 -23.24 -0.77
N ALA A 231 -1.81 -23.37 0.50
CA ALA A 231 -2.44 -22.30 1.26
C ALA A 231 -1.53 -21.05 1.38
N MET A 232 -0.23 -21.23 1.61
CA MET A 232 0.74 -20.13 1.68
C MET A 232 0.92 -19.45 0.32
N HIS A 233 1.10 -20.19 -0.77
CA HIS A 233 1.26 -19.61 -2.11
C HIS A 233 -0.01 -18.88 -2.59
N MET A 234 -1.20 -19.38 -2.25
CA MET A 234 -2.47 -18.71 -2.50
C MET A 234 -2.62 -17.44 -1.65
N ALA A 235 -2.25 -17.47 -0.36
CA ALA A 235 -2.33 -16.32 0.55
C ALA A 235 -1.41 -15.15 0.17
N ILE A 236 -0.30 -15.41 -0.54
CA ILE A 236 0.61 -14.38 -1.09
C ILE A 236 0.29 -14.00 -2.55
N SER A 237 -0.81 -14.53 -3.11
CA SER A 237 -1.25 -14.37 -4.50
C SER A 237 -0.20 -14.76 -5.55
N ARG A 238 0.74 -15.66 -5.23
CA ARG A 238 1.66 -16.28 -6.20
C ARG A 238 1.03 -17.56 -6.73
N HIS A 239 -0.08 -17.41 -7.44
CA HIS A 239 -0.84 -18.52 -8.04
C HIS A 239 0.02 -19.32 -9.03
N ASP A 240 0.98 -18.67 -9.68
CA ASP A 240 2.02 -19.28 -10.52
C ASP A 240 2.94 -20.25 -9.76
N ARG A 241 3.26 -19.93 -8.50
CA ARG A 241 4.02 -20.82 -7.59
C ARG A 241 3.11 -21.85 -6.91
N ALA A 242 1.82 -21.55 -6.74
CA ALA A 242 0.84 -22.47 -6.18
C ALA A 242 0.50 -23.63 -7.14
N LEU A 243 0.37 -23.35 -8.44
CA LEU A 243 -0.05 -24.30 -9.47
C LEU A 243 0.78 -25.61 -9.51
N PRO A 244 2.12 -25.58 -9.68
CA PRO A 244 2.91 -26.82 -9.76
C PRO A 244 2.92 -27.62 -8.45
N VAL A 245 2.86 -26.92 -7.31
CA VAL A 245 2.73 -27.57 -5.98
C VAL A 245 1.38 -28.27 -5.87
N LEU A 246 0.30 -27.65 -6.35
CA LEU A 246 -1.05 -28.20 -6.33
C LEU A 246 -1.24 -29.34 -7.34
N GLN A 247 -0.60 -29.29 -8.50
CA GLN A 247 -0.55 -30.40 -9.46
C GLN A 247 0.11 -31.63 -8.81
N ALA A 248 1.33 -31.49 -8.28
CA ALA A 248 2.02 -32.57 -7.57
C ALA A 248 1.24 -33.07 -6.34
N ALA A 249 0.53 -32.18 -5.62
CA ALA A 249 -0.32 -32.55 -4.49
C ALA A 249 -1.53 -33.41 -4.92
N VAL A 250 -2.13 -33.11 -6.07
CA VAL A 250 -3.27 -33.86 -6.63
C VAL A 250 -2.82 -35.15 -7.32
N GLU A 251 -1.59 -35.22 -7.84
CA GLU A 251 -0.96 -36.47 -8.27
C GLU A 251 -0.70 -37.42 -7.08
N ALA A 252 -0.17 -36.90 -5.97
CA ALA A 252 0.10 -37.68 -4.77
C ALA A 252 -1.16 -38.06 -3.98
N HIS A 253 -2.20 -37.22 -4.00
CA HIS A 253 -3.45 -37.38 -3.23
C HIS A 253 -4.69 -37.17 -4.11
N PRO A 254 -4.93 -37.99 -5.15
CA PRO A 254 -5.95 -37.74 -6.18
C PRO A 254 -7.40 -37.76 -5.68
N SER A 255 -7.64 -38.30 -4.49
CA SER A 255 -8.94 -38.31 -3.82
C SER A 255 -9.17 -37.11 -2.88
N ASP A 256 -8.18 -36.24 -2.61
CA ASP A 256 -8.35 -35.13 -1.66
C ASP A 256 -9.10 -33.95 -2.29
N ALA A 257 -10.41 -33.88 -2.02
CA ALA A 257 -11.30 -32.85 -2.54
C ALA A 257 -10.81 -31.41 -2.25
N LEU A 258 -10.12 -31.18 -1.13
CA LEU A 258 -9.57 -29.87 -0.79
C LEU A 258 -8.39 -29.49 -1.70
N LEU A 259 -7.51 -30.43 -2.01
CA LEU A 259 -6.38 -30.19 -2.92
C LEU A 259 -6.87 -29.94 -4.36
N VAL A 260 -7.87 -30.71 -4.82
CA VAL A 260 -8.50 -30.48 -6.13
C VAL A 260 -9.23 -29.13 -6.18
N LEU A 261 -9.94 -28.73 -5.12
CA LEU A 261 -10.59 -27.41 -5.02
C LEU A 261 -9.57 -26.26 -5.04
N ARG A 262 -8.44 -26.41 -4.34
CA ARG A 262 -7.36 -25.41 -4.35
C ARG A 262 -6.67 -25.31 -5.70
N LEU A 263 -6.50 -26.44 -6.41
CA LEU A 263 -6.03 -26.46 -7.79
C LEU A 263 -7.02 -25.71 -8.71
N ALA A 264 -8.33 -26.01 -8.62
CA ALA A 264 -9.36 -25.28 -9.37
C ALA A 264 -9.31 -23.76 -9.13
N GLN A 265 -9.16 -23.32 -7.87
CA GLN A 265 -9.04 -21.90 -7.53
C GLN A 265 -7.76 -21.26 -8.08
N ALA A 266 -6.60 -21.94 -8.00
CA ALA A 266 -5.35 -21.43 -8.56
C ALA A 266 -5.44 -21.28 -10.09
N THR A 267 -5.97 -22.28 -10.77
CA THR A 267 -6.22 -22.30 -12.22
C THR A 267 -7.20 -21.20 -12.65
N LEU A 268 -8.26 -20.95 -11.87
CA LEU A 268 -9.20 -19.84 -12.09
C LEU A 268 -8.54 -18.46 -11.95
N HIS A 269 -7.63 -18.30 -10.97
CA HIS A 269 -6.85 -17.08 -10.79
C HIS A 269 -5.78 -16.86 -11.88
N LEU A 270 -5.37 -17.92 -12.59
CA LEU A 270 -4.49 -17.87 -13.75
C LEU A 270 -5.25 -17.73 -15.09
N ALA A 271 -6.53 -17.36 -15.05
CA ALA A 271 -7.40 -17.16 -16.20
C ALA A 271 -7.58 -18.41 -17.11
N GLN A 272 -7.61 -19.59 -16.50
CA GLN A 272 -7.90 -20.88 -17.16
C GLN A 272 -9.27 -21.43 -16.70
N PRO A 273 -10.41 -20.78 -17.04
CA PRO A 273 -11.69 -21.08 -16.41
C PRO A 273 -12.29 -22.44 -16.79
N SER A 274 -12.03 -22.96 -17.98
CA SER A 274 -12.53 -24.28 -18.42
C SER A 274 -11.91 -25.43 -17.62
N ASP A 275 -10.59 -25.36 -17.40
CA ASP A 275 -9.85 -26.31 -16.56
C ASP A 275 -10.29 -26.19 -15.10
N ALA A 276 -10.43 -24.95 -14.60
CA ALA A 276 -10.94 -24.67 -13.27
C ALA A 276 -12.35 -25.22 -13.03
N LEU A 277 -13.26 -25.14 -14.01
CA LEU A 277 -14.60 -25.70 -13.93
C LEU A 277 -14.55 -27.24 -13.84
N SER A 278 -13.74 -27.88 -14.69
CA SER A 278 -13.55 -29.33 -14.71
C SER A 278 -12.96 -29.85 -13.39
N LEU A 279 -11.99 -29.12 -12.82
CA LEU A 279 -11.43 -29.40 -11.50
C LEU A 279 -12.44 -29.17 -10.37
N ALA A 280 -13.27 -28.13 -10.44
CA ALA A 280 -14.27 -27.84 -9.41
C ALA A 280 -15.41 -28.87 -9.39
N ASP A 281 -15.85 -29.39 -10.54
CA ASP A 281 -16.82 -30.49 -10.62
C ASP A 281 -16.25 -31.81 -10.06
N ARG A 282 -14.98 -32.12 -10.36
CA ARG A 282 -14.24 -33.23 -9.72
C ARG A 282 -14.15 -33.03 -8.20
N ALA A 283 -13.84 -31.82 -7.73
CA ALA A 283 -13.79 -31.50 -6.30
C ALA A 283 -15.16 -31.66 -5.62
N LEU A 284 -16.25 -31.20 -6.25
CA LEU A 284 -17.62 -31.35 -5.74
C LEU A 284 -18.01 -32.84 -5.63
N SER A 285 -17.64 -33.63 -6.64
CA SER A 285 -17.88 -35.07 -6.66
C SER A 285 -17.15 -35.81 -5.53
N LEU A 286 -15.86 -35.51 -5.33
CA LEU A 286 -15.05 -36.06 -4.23
C LEU A 286 -15.55 -35.61 -2.85
N ALA A 287 -15.87 -34.33 -2.67
CA ALA A 287 -16.43 -33.78 -1.44
C ALA A 287 -17.77 -34.43 -1.08
N SER A 288 -18.62 -34.67 -2.09
CA SER A 288 -19.91 -35.36 -1.92
C SER A 288 -19.75 -36.83 -1.54
N GLN A 289 -18.72 -37.52 -2.04
CA GLN A 289 -18.36 -38.89 -1.61
C GLN A 289 -17.79 -38.91 -0.18
N GLN A 290 -17.08 -37.87 0.22
CA GLN A 290 -16.50 -37.70 1.56
C GLN A 290 -17.51 -37.21 2.63
N GLY A 291 -18.76 -36.94 2.25
CA GLY A 291 -19.78 -36.46 3.18
C GLY A 291 -19.51 -35.05 3.72
N TRP A 292 -18.89 -34.17 2.92
CA TRP A 292 -18.75 -32.75 3.28
C TRP A 292 -20.14 -32.13 3.53
N PRO A 293 -20.27 -31.17 4.48
CA PRO A 293 -21.55 -30.57 4.80
C PRO A 293 -22.10 -29.77 3.62
N GLN A 294 -23.43 -29.71 3.47
CA GLN A 294 -24.05 -28.96 2.39
C GLN A 294 -23.77 -27.44 2.50
N HIS A 295 -23.84 -26.90 3.72
CA HIS A 295 -23.62 -25.49 4.06
C HIS A 295 -22.55 -25.37 5.14
N SER A 296 -21.85 -24.22 5.22
CA SER A 296 -20.78 -24.03 6.20
C SER A 296 -21.29 -23.97 7.66
N THR A 297 -20.51 -24.53 8.59
CA THR A 297 -20.80 -24.51 10.05
C THR A 297 -20.60 -23.13 10.69
N ARG A 298 -19.96 -22.21 9.96
CA ARG A 298 -19.25 -21.02 10.45
C ARG A 298 -20.11 -19.91 11.07
N ARG A 299 -21.44 -20.04 11.04
CA ARG A 299 -22.41 -18.98 11.38
C ARG A 299 -23.27 -19.21 12.64
N ARG A 300 -23.22 -20.38 13.29
CA ARG A 300 -24.11 -20.69 14.44
C ARG A 300 -23.76 -19.97 15.77
N GLY A 301 -23.07 -18.83 15.71
CA GLY A 301 -22.69 -17.99 16.86
C GLY A 301 -23.38 -16.64 16.94
N VAL A 302 -24.04 -16.16 15.87
CA VAL A 302 -24.66 -14.82 15.83
C VAL A 302 -26.03 -14.85 15.13
N ALA A 303 -27.05 -15.33 15.83
CA ALA A 303 -28.46 -15.04 15.55
C ALA A 303 -29.28 -15.24 16.83
N GLY A 304 -30.10 -14.24 17.20
CA GLY A 304 -31.05 -14.33 18.30
C GLY A 304 -32.34 -15.09 17.90
N GLN A 305 -33.28 -15.19 18.84
CA GLN A 305 -34.59 -15.78 18.57
C GLN A 305 -35.38 -14.94 17.55
N GLY A 306 -35.88 -15.58 16.50
CA GLY A 306 -36.75 -14.99 15.49
C GLY A 306 -37.35 -16.07 14.61
N GLY A 307 -38.54 -16.55 14.94
CA GLY A 307 -39.23 -17.62 14.21
C GLY A 307 -40.43 -17.10 13.43
N GLY A 308 -40.66 -17.62 12.22
CA GLY A 308 -41.95 -17.41 11.53
C GLY A 308 -41.90 -17.19 10.01
N ALA A 309 -41.41 -18.15 9.24
CA ALA A 309 -41.66 -18.20 7.79
C ALA A 309 -41.72 -19.65 7.29
N ARG A 310 -42.91 -20.26 7.28
CA ARG A 310 -43.12 -21.65 6.85
C ARG A 310 -44.13 -21.66 5.71
N GLY A 311 -43.67 -21.67 4.44
CA GLY A 311 -44.63 -21.53 3.34
C GLY A 311 -44.11 -21.42 1.90
N MET A 312 -43.23 -22.32 1.44
CA MET A 312 -43.32 -22.89 0.08
C MET A 312 -42.42 -24.13 0.00
N VAL A 313 -42.99 -25.33 -0.18
CA VAL A 313 -42.22 -26.55 -0.45
C VAL A 313 -42.56 -27.00 -1.87
N GLY A 314 -41.61 -26.89 -2.80
CA GLY A 314 -41.82 -27.30 -4.17
C GLY A 314 -40.56 -27.24 -5.04
N VAL A 315 -40.26 -28.36 -5.69
CA VAL A 315 -39.49 -28.45 -6.95
C VAL A 315 -38.02 -27.96 -6.90
N LEU A 316 -37.15 -28.71 -6.21
CA LEU A 316 -36.15 -29.60 -6.87
C LEU A 316 -35.21 -30.26 -5.84
N GLY A 317 -35.24 -31.59 -5.78
CA GLY A 317 -34.40 -32.38 -4.88
C GLY A 317 -33.21 -33.04 -5.58
N SER A 318 -32.11 -33.19 -4.84
CA SER A 318 -31.00 -34.13 -5.07
C SER A 318 -30.05 -33.96 -6.27
N ARG A 319 -28.76 -34.11 -5.94
CA ARG A 319 -27.62 -34.70 -6.67
C ARG A 319 -27.63 -34.70 -8.22
N GLN A 320 -28.60 -35.35 -8.86
CA GLN A 320 -28.66 -35.47 -10.33
C GLN A 320 -28.86 -34.12 -11.03
N SER A 321 -29.61 -33.19 -10.42
CA SER A 321 -29.96 -31.91 -11.03
C SER A 321 -28.73 -31.05 -11.31
N ALA A 322 -27.80 -30.95 -10.36
CA ALA A 322 -26.55 -30.19 -10.51
C ALA A 322 -25.60 -30.82 -11.53
N SER A 323 -25.45 -32.16 -11.50
CA SER A 323 -24.59 -32.88 -12.45
C SER A 323 -25.07 -32.72 -13.90
N ARG A 324 -26.38 -32.88 -14.17
CA ARG A 324 -26.97 -32.62 -15.50
C ARG A 324 -26.79 -31.16 -15.96
N MET A 325 -26.81 -30.20 -15.04
CA MET A 325 -26.61 -28.79 -15.35
C MET A 325 -25.15 -28.47 -15.70
N MET A 326 -24.19 -29.09 -15.01
CA MET A 326 -22.75 -28.95 -15.32
C MET A 326 -22.34 -29.76 -16.55
N GLN A 327 -22.93 -30.93 -16.82
CA GLN A 327 -22.78 -31.64 -18.11
C GLN A 327 -23.23 -30.77 -19.29
N ARG A 328 -24.41 -30.12 -19.19
CA ARG A 328 -24.88 -29.18 -20.23
C ARG A 328 -23.94 -27.99 -20.43
N ALA A 329 -23.38 -27.45 -19.34
CA ALA A 329 -22.38 -26.38 -19.45
C ALA A 329 -21.05 -26.85 -20.05
N ARG A 330 -20.64 -28.10 -19.78
CA ARG A 330 -19.45 -28.72 -20.36
C ARG A 330 -19.61 -28.87 -21.88
N VAL A 331 -20.73 -29.39 -22.36
CA VAL A 331 -21.07 -29.45 -23.80
C VAL A 331 -21.11 -28.05 -24.42
N SER A 332 -21.79 -27.08 -23.79
CA SER A 332 -21.82 -25.69 -24.29
C SER A 332 -20.46 -24.99 -24.29
N GLY A 333 -19.49 -25.45 -23.49
CA GLY A 333 -18.11 -24.97 -23.52
C GLY A 333 -17.24 -25.70 -24.56
N GLN A 334 -17.47 -26.99 -24.76
CA GLN A 334 -16.79 -27.79 -25.78
C GLN A 334 -17.18 -27.35 -27.21
N GLN A 335 -18.44 -26.95 -27.43
CA GLN A 335 -18.89 -26.35 -28.69
C GLN A 335 -18.19 -25.03 -29.07
N ALA A 336 -17.49 -24.37 -28.13
CA ALA A 336 -16.61 -23.23 -28.42
C ALA A 336 -15.16 -23.63 -28.76
N ALA A 337 -14.76 -24.88 -28.48
CA ALA A 337 -13.44 -25.43 -28.75
C ALA A 337 -13.40 -26.34 -30.00
N GLU A 338 -14.50 -27.05 -30.28
CA GLU A 338 -14.67 -27.99 -31.41
C GLU A 338 -14.53 -27.33 -32.80
N MET A 339 -14.44 -26.00 -32.88
CA MET A 339 -14.12 -25.26 -34.10
C MET A 339 -12.69 -25.53 -34.63
N PHE A 340 -11.82 -26.16 -33.84
CA PHE A 340 -10.47 -26.59 -34.23
C PHE A 340 -10.23 -28.05 -33.82
N GLY A 341 -10.88 -28.98 -34.55
CA GLY A 341 -11.02 -30.38 -34.16
C GLY A 341 -9.76 -31.25 -34.18
N LEU A 342 -9.81 -32.28 -33.33
CA LEU A 342 -9.01 -33.51 -33.35
C LEU A 342 -9.97 -34.70 -33.12
N PRO A 343 -9.64 -35.93 -33.55
CA PRO A 343 -10.59 -37.05 -33.53
C PRO A 343 -10.83 -37.61 -32.12
N GLU A 344 -12.00 -38.19 -31.94
CA GLU A 344 -12.41 -38.96 -30.76
C GLU A 344 -11.94 -40.42 -30.87
N GLU A 345 -11.71 -41.08 -29.74
CA GLU A 345 -11.60 -42.54 -29.63
C GLU A 345 -12.82 -43.06 -28.84
N GLU A 346 -13.41 -44.18 -29.26
CA GLU A 346 -14.69 -44.69 -28.75
C GLU A 346 -14.54 -45.37 -27.38
N GLU A 347 -15.53 -45.19 -26.49
CA GLU A 347 -15.66 -45.95 -25.23
C GLU A 347 -16.47 -47.23 -25.48
N ASP A 348 -15.90 -48.41 -25.19
CA ASP A 348 -16.64 -49.69 -25.13
C ASP A 348 -17.33 -49.84 -23.76
N ASP A 349 -18.66 -50.01 -23.76
CA ASP A 349 -19.46 -50.38 -22.58
C ASP A 349 -19.30 -51.88 -22.24
N ASP A 350 -19.16 -52.22 -20.95
CA ASP A 350 -19.34 -53.60 -20.45
C ASP A 350 -20.06 -53.59 -19.09
N GLU A 351 -21.28 -54.16 -19.05
CA GLU A 351 -22.13 -54.21 -17.85
C GLU A 351 -21.92 -55.51 -17.05
N GLY A 352 -21.31 -55.41 -15.87
CA GLY A 352 -21.09 -56.55 -14.96
C GLY A 352 -21.82 -56.45 -13.62
N GLU A 353 -22.98 -57.09 -13.47
CA GLU A 353 -23.68 -57.22 -12.18
C GLU A 353 -23.09 -58.30 -11.25
N GLY A 354 -23.08 -58.00 -9.95
CA GLY A 354 -23.26 -59.00 -8.88
C GLY A 354 -22.04 -59.38 -8.03
N GLY A 355 -22.29 -59.75 -6.76
CA GLY A 355 -21.37 -60.62 -5.99
C GLY A 355 -20.88 -60.17 -4.60
N GLU A 356 -21.78 -60.16 -3.61
CA GLU A 356 -21.50 -60.46 -2.18
C GLU A 356 -20.49 -59.59 -1.37
N GLY A 357 -20.46 -59.81 -0.04
CA GLY A 357 -19.81 -58.92 0.93
C GLY A 357 -18.61 -59.54 1.66
N GLY A 358 -17.42 -58.95 1.52
CA GLY A 358 -16.19 -59.37 2.21
C GLY A 358 -15.79 -58.46 3.38
N ARG A 359 -15.85 -58.96 4.63
CA ARG A 359 -15.16 -58.33 5.78
C ARG A 359 -13.64 -58.52 5.67
N GLY A 360 -12.95 -57.62 4.97
CA GLY A 360 -11.51 -57.72 4.70
C GLY A 360 -10.65 -56.61 5.33
N LYS A 361 -9.83 -56.97 6.33
CA LYS A 361 -8.57 -56.32 6.76
C LYS A 361 -8.47 -54.78 6.69
N ARG A 362 -8.57 -54.12 7.84
CA ARG A 362 -7.97 -52.78 8.02
C ARG A 362 -6.45 -52.88 7.83
N GLY A 363 -5.92 -52.29 6.76
CA GLY A 363 -4.48 -52.09 6.60
C GLY A 363 -3.93 -51.12 7.65
N ALA A 364 -2.70 -51.34 8.11
CA ALA A 364 -2.06 -50.50 9.13
C ALA A 364 -1.52 -49.20 8.52
N GLY A 365 -2.36 -48.16 8.43
CA GLY A 365 -1.92 -46.78 8.24
C GLY A 365 -1.72 -46.10 9.61
N GLY A 366 -0.52 -45.55 9.85
CA GLY A 366 -0.19 -44.89 11.12
C GLY A 366 -1.04 -43.66 11.41
N ALA A 367 -1.65 -43.58 12.59
CA ALA A 367 -2.64 -42.55 12.92
C ALA A 367 -1.99 -41.19 13.26
N TRP A 368 -2.21 -40.21 12.38
CA TRP A 368 -1.94 -38.78 12.64
C TRP A 368 -3.15 -37.88 12.33
N ASP A 369 -4.34 -38.48 12.21
CA ASP A 369 -5.55 -37.90 11.61
C ASP A 369 -6.61 -37.55 12.68
N VAL A 370 -6.21 -36.74 13.69
CA VAL A 370 -7.06 -36.36 14.85
C VAL A 370 -7.06 -34.84 15.13
N GLU A 371 -6.39 -34.05 14.29
CA GLU A 371 -6.58 -32.59 14.23
C GLU A 371 -7.19 -32.25 12.86
N SER A 372 -8.33 -31.54 12.88
CA SER A 372 -9.20 -31.10 11.75
C SER A 372 -8.85 -31.51 10.30
N PRO A 373 -9.83 -31.94 9.48
CA PRO A 373 -9.63 -32.20 8.05
C PRO A 373 -9.21 -30.96 7.22
N TYR A 374 -9.03 -29.79 7.84
CA TYR A 374 -8.50 -28.55 7.26
C TYR A 374 -7.12 -28.13 7.82
N VAL A 375 -6.42 -28.94 8.62
CA VAL A 375 -5.08 -28.56 9.11
C VAL A 375 -4.11 -28.32 7.94
N GLY A 376 -3.40 -27.19 8.01
CA GLY A 376 -2.58 -26.62 6.93
C GLY A 376 -3.32 -25.57 6.07
N ASP A 377 -4.65 -25.51 6.13
CA ASP A 377 -5.49 -24.58 5.36
C ASP A 377 -6.15 -23.53 6.29
N PRO A 378 -5.90 -22.22 6.11
CA PRO A 378 -6.44 -21.18 6.98
C PRO A 378 -7.92 -20.86 6.74
N HIS A 379 -8.55 -21.39 5.69
CA HIS A 379 -9.92 -21.02 5.35
C HIS A 379 -10.98 -21.73 6.21
N GLY A 380 -10.66 -22.83 6.89
CA GLY A 380 -11.56 -23.53 7.82
C GLY A 380 -12.61 -24.42 7.15
N ASP A 381 -13.69 -24.74 7.88
CA ASP A 381 -14.76 -25.63 7.44
C ASP A 381 -15.42 -25.18 6.13
N LEU A 382 -15.09 -25.89 5.04
CA LEU A 382 -15.67 -25.71 3.71
C LEU A 382 -16.86 -26.65 3.50
N SER A 383 -17.75 -26.24 2.61
CA SER A 383 -18.99 -26.93 2.28
C SER A 383 -19.12 -27.23 0.78
N LEU A 384 -20.11 -28.03 0.42
CA LEU A 384 -20.45 -28.27 -0.99
C LEU A 384 -20.88 -26.98 -1.71
N ASP A 385 -21.45 -26.01 -0.98
CA ASP A 385 -21.85 -24.72 -1.55
C ASP A 385 -20.65 -23.80 -1.84
N ASP A 386 -19.59 -23.83 -1.03
CA ASP A 386 -18.33 -23.12 -1.34
C ASP A 386 -17.73 -23.60 -2.68
N ILE A 387 -17.84 -24.91 -2.96
CA ILE A 387 -17.38 -25.50 -4.23
C ILE A 387 -18.29 -25.04 -5.39
N LYS A 388 -19.62 -25.06 -5.20
CA LYS A 388 -20.57 -24.52 -6.20
C LYS A 388 -20.27 -23.06 -6.56
N VAL A 389 -19.86 -22.23 -5.59
CA VAL A 389 -19.49 -20.83 -5.86
C VAL A 389 -18.19 -20.73 -6.69
N VAL A 390 -17.24 -21.65 -6.53
CA VAL A 390 -16.08 -21.74 -7.45
C VAL A 390 -16.53 -22.16 -8.85
N CYS A 391 -17.40 -23.16 -8.99
CA CYS A 391 -17.99 -23.54 -10.28
C CYS A 391 -18.71 -22.35 -10.93
N GLY A 392 -19.52 -21.60 -10.17
CA GLY A 392 -20.24 -20.42 -10.63
C GLY A 392 -19.32 -19.28 -11.10
N ARG A 393 -18.16 -19.07 -10.44
CA ARG A 393 -17.14 -18.11 -10.91
C ARG A 393 -16.49 -18.56 -12.22
N ALA A 394 -16.20 -19.85 -12.37
CA ALA A 394 -15.66 -20.39 -13.61
C ALA A 394 -16.68 -20.29 -14.77
N LEU A 395 -17.94 -20.66 -14.52
CA LEU A 395 -19.07 -20.51 -15.47
C LEU A 395 -19.25 -19.05 -15.91
N LEU A 396 -19.16 -18.10 -14.98
CA LEU A 396 -19.27 -16.67 -15.30
C LEU A 396 -18.08 -16.16 -16.14
N GLN A 397 -16.88 -16.72 -15.96
CA GLN A 397 -15.70 -16.38 -16.78
C GLN A 397 -15.76 -16.96 -18.20
N VAL A 398 -16.30 -18.17 -18.40
CA VAL A 398 -16.56 -18.71 -19.76
C VAL A 398 -17.79 -18.11 -20.44
N GLY A 399 -18.54 -17.22 -19.76
CA GLY A 399 -19.73 -16.58 -20.32
C GLY A 399 -21.02 -17.39 -20.21
N ALA A 400 -21.03 -18.51 -19.48
CA ALA A 400 -22.22 -19.33 -19.20
C ALA A 400 -23.10 -18.69 -18.10
N VAL A 401 -23.51 -17.44 -18.31
CA VAL A 401 -24.10 -16.56 -17.28
C VAL A 401 -25.37 -17.14 -16.66
N ASP A 402 -26.27 -17.73 -17.46
CA ASP A 402 -27.53 -18.29 -16.95
C ASP A 402 -27.32 -19.56 -16.12
N VAL A 403 -26.30 -20.36 -16.46
CA VAL A 403 -25.89 -21.51 -15.64
C VAL A 403 -25.28 -21.03 -14.32
N ALA A 404 -24.41 -20.01 -14.36
CA ALA A 404 -23.88 -19.39 -13.15
C ALA A 404 -25.01 -18.83 -12.26
N SER A 405 -26.01 -18.18 -12.85
CA SER A 405 -27.22 -17.69 -12.17
C SER A 405 -27.97 -18.82 -11.47
N ALA A 406 -28.23 -19.94 -12.16
CA ALA A 406 -28.92 -21.08 -11.60
C ALA A 406 -28.12 -21.78 -10.48
N VAL A 407 -26.79 -21.89 -10.60
CA VAL A 407 -25.91 -22.43 -9.55
C VAL A 407 -25.98 -21.55 -8.29
N VAL A 408 -25.90 -20.23 -8.46
CA VAL A 408 -25.90 -19.26 -7.35
C VAL A 408 -27.27 -19.19 -6.67
N ALA A 409 -28.36 -19.15 -7.44
CA ALA A 409 -29.72 -19.22 -6.90
C ALA A 409 -29.93 -20.50 -6.07
N GLY A 410 -29.42 -21.65 -6.54
CA GLY A 410 -29.47 -22.91 -5.80
C GLY A 410 -28.60 -22.96 -4.53
N VAL A 411 -27.61 -22.08 -4.37
CA VAL A 411 -26.89 -21.86 -3.10
C VAL A 411 -27.70 -20.94 -2.19
N LEU A 412 -28.17 -19.80 -2.71
CA LEU A 412 -28.90 -18.80 -1.91
C LEU A 412 -30.30 -19.27 -1.46
N GLN A 413 -30.87 -20.29 -2.10
CA GLN A 413 -32.06 -21.00 -1.61
C GLN A 413 -31.78 -21.88 -0.37
N GLY A 414 -30.53 -22.28 -0.14
CA GLY A 414 -30.10 -23.07 1.02
C GLY A 414 -29.49 -22.23 2.14
N ASP A 415 -28.66 -21.25 1.78
CA ASP A 415 -28.09 -20.23 2.68
C ASP A 415 -28.20 -18.85 2.03
N GLU A 416 -29.29 -18.13 2.32
CA GLU A 416 -29.54 -16.77 1.82
C GLU A 416 -28.55 -15.70 2.35
N HIS A 417 -27.61 -16.10 3.21
CA HIS A 417 -26.56 -15.24 3.76
C HIS A 417 -25.14 -15.69 3.35
N HIS A 418 -25.01 -16.63 2.41
CA HIS A 418 -23.72 -17.13 1.94
C HIS A 418 -22.93 -16.02 1.21
N GLU A 419 -21.90 -15.48 1.88
CA GLU A 419 -21.26 -14.22 1.50
C GLU A 419 -20.65 -14.23 0.09
N ASP A 420 -19.81 -15.22 -0.23
CA ASP A 420 -19.19 -15.35 -1.56
C ASP A 420 -20.21 -15.68 -2.68
N ALA A 421 -21.40 -16.19 -2.34
CA ALA A 421 -22.50 -16.44 -3.26
C ALA A 421 -23.33 -15.17 -3.50
N LEU A 422 -23.58 -14.35 -2.47
CA LEU A 422 -24.18 -13.02 -2.62
C LEU A 422 -23.30 -12.08 -3.46
N VAL A 423 -21.96 -12.14 -3.27
CA VAL A 423 -21.02 -11.40 -4.12
C VAL A 423 -21.07 -11.92 -5.57
N LEU A 424 -21.12 -13.24 -5.77
CA LEU A 424 -21.23 -13.81 -7.11
C LEU A 424 -22.59 -13.51 -7.77
N TYR A 425 -23.68 -13.42 -6.99
CA TYR A 425 -25.00 -13.08 -7.49
C TYR A 425 -25.03 -11.67 -8.09
N GLY A 426 -24.47 -10.68 -7.38
CA GLY A 426 -24.29 -9.33 -7.94
C GLY A 426 -23.43 -9.32 -9.21
N ASP A 427 -22.37 -10.12 -9.26
CA ASP A 427 -21.51 -10.25 -10.44
C ASP A 427 -22.23 -10.87 -11.65
N VAL A 428 -23.09 -11.86 -11.43
CA VAL A 428 -23.95 -12.48 -12.46
C VAL A 428 -24.95 -11.45 -12.98
N LEU A 429 -25.66 -10.75 -12.09
CA LEU A 429 -26.66 -9.73 -12.43
C LEU A 429 -26.06 -8.64 -13.34
N LEU A 430 -24.92 -8.05 -12.94
CA LEU A 430 -24.22 -7.03 -13.74
C LEU A 430 -23.74 -7.56 -15.11
N ARG A 431 -23.46 -8.86 -15.22
CA ARG A 431 -23.13 -9.49 -16.51
C ARG A 431 -24.35 -9.71 -17.41
N GLN A 432 -25.54 -9.93 -16.84
CA GLN A 432 -26.79 -10.09 -17.59
C GLN A 432 -27.30 -8.78 -18.22
N THR A 433 -26.99 -7.60 -17.66
CA THR A 433 -27.27 -6.31 -18.34
C THR A 433 -26.21 -5.97 -19.39
N ALA A 434 -24.93 -6.19 -19.11
CA ALA A 434 -23.86 -5.96 -20.09
C ALA A 434 -24.04 -6.74 -21.40
N GLY A 435 -24.59 -7.96 -21.34
CA GLY A 435 -24.89 -8.78 -22.53
C GLY A 435 -26.08 -8.28 -23.39
N LYS A 436 -26.88 -7.31 -22.90
CA LYS A 436 -28.07 -6.79 -23.59
C LYS A 436 -27.84 -5.43 -24.27
N GLN A 437 -26.70 -4.80 -24.04
CA GLN A 437 -26.32 -3.54 -24.70
C GLN A 437 -25.53 -3.83 -25.98
N THR A 438 -26.24 -3.94 -27.11
CA THR A 438 -25.61 -4.08 -28.44
C THR A 438 -24.91 -2.78 -28.86
N PRO A 439 -23.67 -2.82 -29.39
CA PRO A 439 -22.97 -1.63 -29.84
C PRO A 439 -23.54 -1.15 -31.20
N HIS A 440 -24.36 -0.11 -31.18
CA HIS A 440 -24.85 0.56 -32.39
C HIS A 440 -24.47 2.04 -32.40
N GLY A 441 -23.26 2.30 -32.91
CA GLY A 441 -22.88 3.62 -33.42
C GLY A 441 -23.20 3.72 -34.91
N GLN A 442 -24.43 4.09 -35.25
CA GLN A 442 -24.78 4.70 -36.54
C GLN A 442 -26.02 5.60 -36.34
N PRO A 443 -26.06 6.82 -36.90
CA PRO A 443 -27.18 7.72 -36.73
C PRO A 443 -28.36 7.27 -37.59
N ALA A 444 -29.51 6.99 -36.97
CA ALA A 444 -30.76 6.83 -37.69
C ALA A 444 -31.24 8.20 -38.18
N GLU A 445 -31.42 8.35 -39.49
CA GLU A 445 -31.99 9.56 -40.08
C GLU A 445 -33.48 9.68 -39.71
N SER A 446 -33.89 10.83 -39.18
CA SER A 446 -35.29 11.13 -38.90
C SER A 446 -36.08 11.42 -40.17
N PRO A 447 -37.32 10.91 -40.25
CA PRO A 447 -38.39 11.70 -40.83
C PRO A 447 -39.61 11.81 -39.90
N ASN A 448 -39.87 13.03 -39.41
CA ASN A 448 -41.16 13.57 -38.93
C ASN A 448 -42.00 12.78 -37.89
N GLY A 449 -42.36 13.45 -36.78
CA GLY A 449 -43.66 13.15 -36.14
C GLY A 449 -43.78 13.35 -34.63
N CYS A 450 -44.07 14.58 -34.21
CA CYS A 450 -44.88 14.96 -33.05
C CYS A 450 -45.05 13.96 -31.86
N GLY A 451 -44.39 14.28 -30.74
CA GLY A 451 -44.99 14.24 -29.40
C GLY A 451 -45.68 12.96 -28.91
N ALA A 452 -44.92 12.06 -28.30
CA ALA A 452 -45.43 11.14 -27.28
C ALA A 452 -44.51 11.19 -26.06
N GLN A 453 -45.07 11.50 -24.88
CA GLN A 453 -44.37 11.27 -23.61
C GLN A 453 -44.47 9.77 -23.32
N SER A 454 -43.36 9.04 -23.41
CA SER A 454 -43.30 7.66 -22.94
C SER A 454 -43.27 7.66 -21.41
N GLU A 455 -44.41 7.41 -20.79
CA GLU A 455 -44.52 7.24 -19.35
C GLU A 455 -43.56 6.13 -18.87
N GLU A 456 -42.69 6.44 -17.91
CA GLU A 456 -41.87 5.42 -17.25
C GLU A 456 -42.80 4.53 -16.43
N ASN A 457 -43.13 3.37 -16.98
CA ASN A 457 -44.13 2.45 -16.44
C ASN A 457 -43.73 1.98 -15.02
N GLU A 458 -44.47 2.41 -13.98
CA GLU A 458 -44.21 2.14 -12.55
C GLU A 458 -44.43 0.66 -12.17
N GLY A 459 -43.60 -0.22 -12.73
CA GLY A 459 -43.79 -1.68 -12.77
C GLY A 459 -43.09 -2.49 -11.69
N GLY A 460 -42.83 -1.94 -10.50
CA GLY A 460 -42.48 -2.67 -9.26
C GLY A 460 -41.18 -3.52 -9.20
N GLY A 461 -40.52 -3.78 -10.33
CA GLY A 461 -39.25 -4.52 -10.40
C GLY A 461 -38.05 -3.58 -10.24
N GLY A 462 -37.23 -3.83 -9.23
CA GLY A 462 -35.97 -3.09 -9.03
C GLY A 462 -34.99 -3.29 -10.20
N SER A 463 -34.13 -2.31 -10.43
CA SER A 463 -33.10 -2.42 -11.49
C SER A 463 -32.10 -3.53 -11.18
N VAL A 464 -31.46 -4.11 -12.21
CA VAL A 464 -30.52 -5.23 -12.03
C VAL A 464 -29.29 -4.79 -11.22
N GLU A 465 -28.88 -3.55 -11.42
CA GLU A 465 -27.86 -2.81 -10.69
C GLU A 465 -28.24 -2.61 -9.21
N GLU A 466 -29.53 -2.41 -8.92
CA GLU A 466 -30.09 -2.30 -7.57
C GLU A 466 -30.10 -3.65 -6.85
N GLU A 467 -30.48 -4.74 -7.52
CA GLU A 467 -30.43 -6.08 -6.91
C GLU A 467 -28.98 -6.52 -6.65
N ALA A 468 -28.04 -6.18 -7.54
CA ALA A 468 -26.61 -6.37 -7.29
C ALA A 468 -26.15 -5.53 -6.07
N MET A 469 -26.54 -4.25 -6.00
CA MET A 469 -26.26 -3.38 -4.85
C MET A 469 -26.83 -3.96 -3.54
N LYS A 470 -28.08 -4.44 -3.54
CA LYS A 470 -28.73 -5.08 -2.38
C LYS A 470 -27.96 -6.34 -1.94
N ALA A 471 -27.49 -7.16 -2.88
CA ALA A 471 -26.70 -8.35 -2.57
C ALA A 471 -25.37 -8.01 -1.89
N TYR A 472 -24.62 -7.03 -2.43
CA TYR A 472 -23.39 -6.55 -1.79
C TYR A 472 -23.66 -5.88 -0.43
N LEU A 473 -24.77 -5.15 -0.29
CA LEU A 473 -25.16 -4.51 0.97
C LEU A 473 -25.43 -5.52 2.09
N ARG A 474 -26.11 -6.65 1.79
CA ARG A 474 -26.32 -7.74 2.78
C ARG A 474 -24.99 -8.27 3.33
N VAL A 475 -23.97 -8.41 2.48
CA VAL A 475 -22.62 -8.83 2.91
C VAL A 475 -21.94 -7.75 3.76
N LEU A 476 -22.05 -6.47 3.38
CA LEU A 476 -21.44 -5.37 4.13
C LEU A 476 -22.10 -5.12 5.49
N LEU A 477 -23.41 -5.35 5.63
CA LEU A 477 -24.11 -5.30 6.92
C LEU A 477 -23.63 -6.40 7.89
N ALA A 478 -23.31 -7.59 7.38
CA ALA A 478 -22.75 -8.67 8.18
C ALA A 478 -21.23 -8.52 8.43
N ARG A 479 -20.49 -7.95 7.48
CA ARG A 479 -19.03 -7.73 7.55
C ARG A 479 -18.63 -6.41 6.86
N PRO A 480 -18.62 -5.27 7.58
CA PRO A 480 -18.30 -3.95 7.01
C PRO A 480 -16.92 -3.81 6.35
N HIS A 481 -15.98 -4.70 6.70
CA HIS A 481 -14.63 -4.75 6.17
C HIS A 481 -14.42 -5.83 5.08
N HIS A 482 -15.48 -6.43 4.54
CA HIS A 482 -15.35 -7.45 3.49
C HIS A 482 -14.83 -6.83 2.18
N ALA A 483 -13.54 -6.99 1.90
CA ALA A 483 -12.82 -6.34 0.81
C ALA A 483 -13.51 -6.49 -0.56
N THR A 484 -13.90 -7.71 -0.97
CA THR A 484 -14.59 -7.93 -2.25
C THR A 484 -15.92 -7.18 -2.35
N ALA A 485 -16.76 -7.23 -1.30
CA ALA A 485 -18.04 -6.52 -1.28
C ALA A 485 -17.86 -4.99 -1.27
N ARG A 486 -16.82 -4.45 -0.59
CA ARG A 486 -16.45 -3.02 -0.68
C ARG A 486 -16.08 -2.63 -2.11
N ALA A 487 -15.22 -3.41 -2.76
CA ALA A 487 -14.78 -3.16 -4.14
C ALA A 487 -15.94 -3.22 -5.15
N LYS A 488 -16.84 -4.18 -4.99
CA LYS A 488 -18.02 -4.34 -5.87
C LYS A 488 -19.08 -3.26 -5.65
N MET A 489 -19.36 -2.91 -4.39
CA MET A 489 -20.21 -1.77 -4.03
C MET A 489 -19.66 -0.47 -4.62
N ALA A 490 -18.36 -0.22 -4.47
CA ALA A 490 -17.68 0.95 -5.05
C ALA A 490 -17.82 1.01 -6.58
N HIS A 491 -17.62 -0.12 -7.27
CA HIS A 491 -17.79 -0.23 -8.72
C HIS A 491 -19.23 0.09 -9.15
N VAL A 492 -20.24 -0.49 -8.51
CA VAL A 492 -21.64 -0.21 -8.85
C VAL A 492 -21.99 1.26 -8.63
N LEU A 493 -21.61 1.84 -7.48
CA LEU A 493 -21.92 3.23 -7.15
C LEU A 493 -21.18 4.23 -8.05
N GLN A 494 -20.02 3.87 -8.62
CA GLN A 494 -19.32 4.66 -9.64
C GLN A 494 -20.09 4.65 -10.97
N HIS A 495 -20.32 3.46 -11.53
CA HIS A 495 -20.75 3.31 -12.92
C HIS A 495 -22.27 3.38 -13.14
N HIS A 496 -23.10 3.23 -12.09
CA HIS A 496 -24.55 3.23 -12.20
C HIS A 496 -25.19 4.34 -11.34
N PRO A 497 -25.44 5.55 -11.92
CA PRO A 497 -26.09 6.66 -11.22
C PRO A 497 -27.49 6.36 -10.70
N SER A 498 -28.20 5.36 -11.27
CA SER A 498 -29.47 4.83 -10.75
C SER A 498 -29.28 4.23 -9.35
N ALA A 499 -28.39 3.25 -9.20
CA ALA A 499 -28.07 2.62 -7.92
C ALA A 499 -27.56 3.66 -6.89
N ARG A 500 -26.74 4.63 -7.33
CA ARG A 500 -26.28 5.73 -6.46
C ARG A 500 -27.43 6.64 -5.99
N ARG A 501 -28.37 7.02 -6.87
CA ARG A 501 -29.58 7.77 -6.49
C ARG A 501 -30.47 6.98 -5.54
N LEU A 502 -30.59 5.66 -5.76
CA LEU A 502 -31.39 4.77 -4.90
C LEU A 502 -30.79 4.60 -3.52
N LEU A 503 -29.47 4.40 -3.39
CA LEU A 503 -28.81 4.36 -2.09
C LEU A 503 -29.03 5.68 -1.33
N LEU A 504 -28.93 6.81 -2.04
CA LEU A 504 -29.21 8.12 -1.48
C LEU A 504 -30.67 8.26 -1.02
N SER A 505 -31.67 7.79 -1.79
CA SER A 505 -33.08 7.91 -1.41
C SER A 505 -33.47 6.95 -0.29
N GLN A 506 -33.00 5.70 -0.31
CA GLN A 506 -33.24 4.72 0.76
C GLN A 506 -32.69 5.22 2.10
N LEU A 507 -31.43 5.70 2.14
CA LEU A 507 -30.82 6.26 3.35
C LEU A 507 -31.49 7.54 3.87
N GLN A 508 -32.22 8.27 3.02
CA GLN A 508 -33.00 9.46 3.39
C GLN A 508 -34.46 9.15 3.76
N SER A 509 -35.03 8.04 3.26
CA SER A 509 -36.36 7.55 3.64
C SER A 509 -36.40 6.84 5.00
N GLY A 510 -35.24 6.40 5.51
CA GLY A 510 -35.13 5.85 6.86
C GLY A 510 -35.39 6.94 7.90
N ALA A 511 -36.31 6.69 8.83
CA ALA A 511 -36.73 7.65 9.86
C ALA A 511 -35.70 7.86 11.00
N GLY A 512 -34.40 7.84 10.67
CA GLY A 512 -33.29 8.06 11.59
C GLY A 512 -32.80 9.51 11.62
N PRO A 513 -31.92 9.86 12.58
CA PRO A 513 -31.30 11.18 12.61
C PRO A 513 -30.46 11.48 11.35
N PRO A 514 -30.41 12.75 10.86
CA PRO A 514 -29.55 13.14 9.73
C PRO A 514 -28.06 12.78 9.93
N ALA A 515 -27.59 12.76 11.19
CA ALA A 515 -26.24 12.35 11.55
C ALA A 515 -25.98 10.85 11.30
N ASP A 516 -26.99 9.99 11.39
CA ASP A 516 -26.85 8.55 11.16
C ASP A 516 -26.79 8.26 9.66
N THR A 517 -27.64 8.93 8.88
CA THR A 517 -27.56 9.01 7.42
C THR A 517 -26.18 9.51 6.97
N ALA A 518 -25.66 10.60 7.55
CA ALA A 518 -24.33 11.13 7.23
C ALA A 518 -23.21 10.12 7.53
N ARG A 519 -23.25 9.43 8.68
CA ARG A 519 -22.28 8.37 9.02
C ARG A 519 -22.32 7.19 8.04
N ALA A 520 -23.51 6.77 7.60
CA ALA A 520 -23.65 5.74 6.57
C ALA A 520 -23.06 6.20 5.22
N LEU A 521 -23.32 7.43 4.80
CA LEU A 521 -22.77 8.01 3.57
C LEU A 521 -21.23 8.10 3.62
N VAL A 522 -20.65 8.48 4.77
CA VAL A 522 -19.18 8.48 4.98
C VAL A 522 -18.58 7.09 4.87
N PHE A 523 -19.25 6.05 5.39
CA PHE A 523 -18.80 4.67 5.24
C PHE A 523 -18.76 4.22 3.76
N PHE A 524 -19.82 4.51 2.99
CA PHE A 524 -19.84 4.19 1.56
C PHE A 524 -18.85 5.05 0.76
N ALA A 525 -18.69 6.34 1.09
CA ALA A 525 -17.70 7.22 0.47
C ALA A 525 -16.26 6.75 0.73
N SER A 526 -15.96 6.25 1.94
CA SER A 526 -14.69 5.59 2.25
C SER A 526 -14.49 4.35 1.38
N ALA A 527 -15.48 3.44 1.30
CA ALA A 527 -15.38 2.24 0.47
C ALA A 527 -15.18 2.58 -1.03
N CYS A 528 -15.85 3.64 -1.51
CA CYS A 528 -15.67 4.15 -2.86
C CYS A 528 -14.26 4.72 -3.07
N LYS A 529 -13.76 5.54 -2.14
CA LYS A 529 -12.39 6.10 -2.18
C LYS A 529 -11.33 5.00 -2.19
N ASP A 530 -11.41 4.03 -1.29
CA ASP A 530 -10.42 2.94 -1.17
C ASP A 530 -10.23 2.16 -2.49
N HIS A 531 -11.30 2.07 -3.30
CA HIS A 531 -11.35 1.35 -4.58
C HIS A 531 -11.43 2.26 -5.82
N SER A 532 -10.95 3.51 -5.72
CA SER A 532 -10.84 4.48 -6.82
C SER A 532 -12.15 4.97 -7.46
N ALA A 533 -13.31 4.66 -6.87
CA ALA A 533 -14.61 5.21 -7.24
C ALA A 533 -14.77 6.65 -6.72
N LEU A 534 -13.87 7.55 -7.15
CA LEU A 534 -13.71 8.88 -6.55
C LEU A 534 -14.92 9.80 -6.78
N ASP A 535 -15.60 9.67 -7.92
CA ASP A 535 -16.73 10.52 -8.26
C ASP A 535 -18.01 10.10 -7.51
N ALA A 536 -18.18 8.79 -7.27
CA ALA A 536 -19.17 8.28 -6.32
C ALA A 536 -18.85 8.69 -4.88
N ALA A 537 -17.58 8.57 -4.47
CA ALA A 537 -17.14 9.00 -3.14
C ALA A 537 -17.43 10.49 -2.92
N LEU A 538 -17.22 11.33 -3.94
CA LEU A 538 -17.42 12.76 -3.87
C LEU A 538 -18.90 13.10 -3.67
N ALA A 539 -19.79 12.56 -4.50
CA ALA A 539 -21.23 12.79 -4.38
C ALA A 539 -21.80 12.32 -3.02
N LEU A 540 -21.35 11.17 -2.52
CA LEU A 540 -21.75 10.64 -1.20
C LEU A 540 -21.24 11.52 -0.06
N MET A 541 -19.98 11.96 -0.12
CA MET A 541 -19.35 12.81 0.91
C MET A 541 -19.92 14.23 0.92
N GLN A 542 -20.20 14.82 -0.25
CA GLN A 542 -20.90 16.10 -0.37
C GLN A 542 -22.28 16.04 0.30
N ARG A 543 -23.05 14.96 0.08
CA ARG A 543 -24.35 14.77 0.76
C ARG A 543 -24.19 14.55 2.27
N ALA A 544 -23.14 13.86 2.72
CA ALA A 544 -22.85 13.70 4.15
C ALA A 544 -22.55 15.05 4.83
N VAL A 545 -21.69 15.88 4.24
CA VAL A 545 -21.40 17.23 4.74
C VAL A 545 -22.65 18.11 4.71
N ALA A 546 -23.47 18.04 3.68
CA ALA A 546 -24.72 18.80 3.60
C ALA A 546 -25.75 18.44 4.70
N LEU A 547 -25.70 17.22 5.25
CA LEU A 547 -26.53 16.78 6.38
C LEU A 547 -25.94 17.17 7.75
N THR A 548 -24.62 17.38 7.83
CA THR A 548 -23.91 17.72 9.08
C THR A 548 -22.80 18.76 8.83
N PRO A 549 -23.13 20.01 8.44
CA PRO A 549 -22.12 20.97 7.96
C PRO A 549 -21.11 21.41 9.02
N GLY A 550 -21.49 21.39 10.31
CA GLY A 550 -20.58 21.66 11.44
C GLY A 550 -19.70 20.48 11.88
N CYS A 551 -19.77 19.32 11.24
CA CYS A 551 -18.96 18.16 11.61
C CYS A 551 -17.56 18.26 10.99
N CYS A 552 -16.59 18.73 11.77
CA CYS A 552 -15.20 18.96 11.35
C CYS A 552 -14.60 17.76 10.59
N SER A 553 -14.80 16.54 11.10
CA SER A 553 -14.27 15.30 10.49
C SER A 553 -14.87 15.00 9.11
N HIS A 554 -16.16 15.31 8.90
CA HIS A 554 -16.81 15.14 7.59
C HIS A 554 -16.33 16.20 6.60
N VAL A 555 -16.16 17.46 7.03
CA VAL A 555 -15.63 18.54 6.20
C VAL A 555 -14.17 18.26 5.80
N LEU A 556 -13.34 17.81 6.75
CA LEU A 556 -11.96 17.38 6.48
C LEU A 556 -11.90 16.18 5.52
N ALA A 557 -12.79 15.20 5.67
CA ALA A 557 -12.85 14.05 4.77
C ALA A 557 -13.24 14.44 3.33
N LEU A 558 -14.13 15.43 3.16
CA LEU A 558 -14.45 16.02 1.85
C LEU A 558 -13.27 16.82 1.28
N LEU A 559 -12.58 17.61 2.11
CA LEU A 559 -11.40 18.39 1.72
C LEU A 559 -10.26 17.48 1.23
N HIS A 560 -9.97 16.39 1.96
CA HIS A 560 -9.02 15.35 1.56
C HIS A 560 -9.46 14.54 0.34
N LEU A 561 -10.74 14.53 -0.02
CA LEU A 561 -11.22 13.92 -1.27
C LEU A 561 -11.05 14.89 -2.45
N HIS A 562 -11.31 16.18 -2.25
CA HIS A 562 -10.97 17.22 -3.23
C HIS A 562 -9.46 17.24 -3.55
N GLU A 563 -8.57 17.11 -2.54
CA GLU A 563 -7.13 16.94 -2.77
C GLU A 563 -6.83 15.70 -3.64
N VAL A 564 -7.39 14.54 -3.27
CA VAL A 564 -7.19 13.27 -4.00
C VAL A 564 -7.70 13.33 -5.45
N MET A 565 -8.65 14.23 -5.75
CA MET A 565 -9.14 14.51 -7.10
C MET A 565 -8.44 15.72 -7.77
N LEU A 566 -7.50 16.39 -7.08
CA LEU A 566 -6.79 17.60 -7.51
C LEU A 566 -7.68 18.85 -7.66
N HIS A 567 -8.87 18.85 -7.06
CA HIS A 567 -9.84 19.95 -7.06
C HIS A 567 -9.43 21.04 -6.05
N GLY A 568 -8.24 21.63 -6.22
CA GLY A 568 -7.64 22.58 -5.29
C GLY A 568 -8.51 23.81 -4.98
N CYS A 569 -9.21 24.34 -5.99
CA CYS A 569 -10.15 25.45 -5.84
C CYS A 569 -11.28 25.10 -4.85
N ALA A 570 -11.87 23.92 -4.99
CA ALA A 570 -12.95 23.45 -4.13
C ALA A 570 -12.47 23.13 -2.71
N ALA A 571 -11.26 22.57 -2.54
CA ALA A 571 -10.66 22.36 -1.22
C ALA A 571 -10.45 23.67 -0.45
N LEU A 572 -9.94 24.72 -1.11
CA LEU A 572 -9.80 26.05 -0.52
C LEU A 572 -11.15 26.73 -0.26
N HIS A 573 -12.11 26.62 -1.17
CA HIS A 573 -13.46 27.16 -0.99
C HIS A 573 -14.16 26.51 0.21
N LEU A 574 -13.98 25.21 0.42
CA LEU A 574 -14.54 24.47 1.56
C LEU A 574 -13.92 24.93 2.89
N ALA A 575 -12.58 25.07 2.95
CA ALA A 575 -11.89 25.61 4.12
C ALA A 575 -12.31 27.05 4.46
N LEU A 576 -12.42 27.91 3.44
CA LEU A 576 -12.91 29.29 3.57
C LEU A 576 -14.36 29.31 4.07
N SER A 577 -15.25 28.48 3.51
CA SER A 577 -16.65 28.37 3.92
C SER A 577 -16.77 27.99 5.40
N PHE A 578 -15.96 27.02 5.85
CA PHE A 578 -15.91 26.63 7.26
C PHE A 578 -15.41 27.77 8.17
N CYS A 579 -14.35 28.49 7.77
CA CYS A 579 -13.86 29.65 8.52
C CYS A 579 -14.89 30.80 8.59
N HIS A 580 -15.70 31.00 7.54
CA HIS A 580 -16.79 31.97 7.54
C HIS A 580 -17.99 31.55 8.39
N ALA A 581 -18.29 30.25 8.48
CA ALA A 581 -19.36 29.73 9.33
C ALA A 581 -19.00 29.72 10.83
N HIS A 582 -17.70 29.66 11.15
CA HIS A 582 -17.18 29.49 12.51
C HIS A 582 -16.09 30.52 12.88
N PRO A 583 -16.32 31.84 12.72
CA PRO A 583 -15.29 32.87 12.88
C PRO A 583 -14.67 32.92 14.28
N ASP A 584 -15.49 32.67 15.31
CA ASP A 584 -15.09 32.68 16.73
C ASP A 584 -14.43 31.38 17.20
N PHE A 585 -14.35 30.35 16.35
CA PHE A 585 -13.67 29.10 16.69
C PHE A 585 -12.18 29.37 16.96
N ARG A 586 -11.72 28.97 18.15
CA ARG A 586 -10.34 29.15 18.62
C ARG A 586 -9.52 27.89 18.41
N LEU A 587 -8.25 28.08 18.11
CA LEU A 587 -7.28 27.01 17.92
C LEU A 587 -5.93 27.50 18.43
N GLY A 588 -5.66 27.32 19.72
CA GLY A 588 -4.54 27.99 20.37
C GLY A 588 -4.68 29.52 20.30
N PRO A 589 -3.59 30.24 19.98
CA PRO A 589 -3.57 31.70 19.98
C PRO A 589 -4.27 32.36 18.77
N ILE A 590 -4.98 31.61 17.92
CA ILE A 590 -5.67 32.13 16.71
C ILE A 590 -7.17 31.82 16.70
N THR A 591 -7.94 32.69 16.03
CA THR A 591 -9.34 32.47 15.65
C THR A 591 -9.45 32.27 14.14
N LEU A 592 -10.48 31.56 13.66
CA LEU A 592 -10.69 31.38 12.22
C LEU A 592 -10.99 32.71 11.49
N ALA A 593 -11.60 33.68 12.17
CA ALA A 593 -11.79 35.04 11.65
C ALA A 593 -10.47 35.70 11.19
N ALA A 594 -9.36 35.45 11.89
CA ALA A 594 -8.04 36.00 11.55
C ALA A 594 -7.45 35.40 10.25
N LEU A 595 -8.03 34.31 9.73
CA LEU A 595 -7.54 33.58 8.56
C LEU A 595 -8.29 33.98 7.27
N LEU A 596 -9.48 34.56 7.38
CA LEU A 596 -10.31 34.97 6.25
C LEU A 596 -9.58 35.87 5.21
N PRO A 597 -8.74 36.85 5.59
CA PRO A 597 -8.08 37.73 4.61
C PRO A 597 -7.18 37.01 3.61
N PHE A 598 -6.59 35.85 3.96
CA PHE A 598 -5.63 35.16 3.08
C PHE A 598 -6.30 34.52 1.86
N PHE A 599 -7.60 34.21 1.95
CA PHE A 599 -8.39 33.62 0.88
C PHE A 599 -9.08 34.68 -0.02
N GLN A 600 -9.16 35.93 0.42
CA GLN A 600 -9.84 37.01 -0.33
C GLN A 600 -9.16 37.29 -1.68
N GLY A 601 -9.96 37.46 -2.73
CA GLY A 601 -9.46 37.74 -4.08
C GLY A 601 -8.66 36.59 -4.71
N LEU A 602 -8.81 35.35 -4.23
CA LEU A 602 -8.46 34.17 -5.01
C LEU A 602 -9.57 33.87 -6.04
N PRO A 603 -9.25 33.39 -7.26
CA PRO A 603 -10.25 33.01 -8.26
C PRO A 603 -10.88 31.64 -7.92
N LEU A 604 -11.54 31.56 -6.76
CA LEU A 604 -12.27 30.39 -6.30
C LEU A 604 -13.61 30.32 -7.02
N HIS A 605 -13.60 29.87 -8.29
CA HIS A 605 -14.83 29.62 -9.02
C HIS A 605 -15.65 28.55 -8.31
N ALA A 606 -16.80 28.96 -7.77
CA ALA A 606 -17.84 28.04 -7.32
C ALA A 606 -18.50 27.40 -8.55
N GLY A 607 -17.86 26.37 -9.10
CA GLY A 607 -18.55 25.42 -9.99
C GLY A 607 -19.75 24.87 -9.25
N SER A 608 -20.96 25.11 -9.78
CA SER A 608 -22.21 24.76 -9.12
C SER A 608 -22.29 23.26 -8.87
N CYS A 609 -22.56 22.87 -7.61
CA CYS A 609 -22.61 21.47 -7.18
C CYS A 609 -23.69 20.61 -7.88
N GLU A 610 -24.50 21.20 -8.76
CA GLU A 610 -25.63 20.56 -9.44
C GLU A 610 -25.32 20.17 -10.89
N ASP A 611 -24.26 20.69 -11.51
CA ASP A 611 -23.95 20.46 -12.94
C ASP A 611 -22.62 19.69 -13.17
N VAL A 612 -22.40 18.65 -12.37
CA VAL A 612 -21.29 17.69 -12.55
C VAL A 612 -21.67 16.67 -13.63
N SER A 613 -21.62 17.11 -14.89
CA SER A 613 -21.91 16.27 -16.05
C SER A 613 -20.91 15.09 -16.15
N PRO A 614 -21.36 13.83 -16.30
CA PRO A 614 -20.54 12.65 -16.03
C PRO A 614 -19.67 12.18 -17.21
N CYS A 615 -18.85 13.06 -17.79
CA CYS A 615 -17.78 12.66 -18.73
C CYS A 615 -16.62 13.67 -18.82
N PRO A 616 -15.35 13.28 -18.55
CA PRO A 616 -14.18 14.16 -18.71
C PRO A 616 -13.75 14.44 -20.17
N HIS A 617 -14.46 13.93 -21.17
CA HIS A 617 -13.94 13.83 -22.54
C HIS A 617 -14.03 15.12 -23.39
N GLU A 618 -14.95 16.04 -23.10
CA GLU A 618 -15.31 17.12 -24.06
C GLU A 618 -15.04 18.55 -23.57
N ARG A 619 -14.62 18.73 -22.32
CA ARG A 619 -14.07 20.02 -21.84
C ARG A 619 -12.67 19.77 -21.30
N GLY A 620 -11.67 20.23 -22.05
CA GLY A 620 -10.26 20.01 -21.74
C GLY A 620 -9.90 20.53 -20.35
N VAL A 621 -9.52 19.61 -19.45
CA VAL A 621 -9.21 19.90 -18.05
C VAL A 621 -7.92 20.72 -17.97
N GLN A 622 -8.05 22.05 -18.05
CA GLN A 622 -6.94 22.96 -17.79
C GLN A 622 -6.53 22.85 -16.33
N LEU A 623 -5.23 23.00 -16.07
CA LEU A 623 -4.68 23.09 -14.72
C LEU A 623 -5.09 24.41 -14.05
N GLU A 624 -6.32 24.47 -13.51
CA GLU A 624 -6.79 25.55 -12.62
C GLU A 624 -5.77 25.86 -11.51
N TYR A 625 -5.05 24.81 -11.08
CA TYR A 625 -4.07 24.82 -10.02
C TYR A 625 -2.82 25.67 -10.34
N LEU A 626 -2.41 25.83 -11.59
CA LEU A 626 -1.13 26.49 -11.92
C LEU A 626 -1.25 28.00 -12.20
N ARG A 627 -2.28 28.68 -11.66
CA ARG A 627 -2.57 30.09 -11.97
C ARG A 627 -2.99 30.96 -10.78
N TRP A 628 -2.79 30.54 -9.53
CA TRP A 628 -3.01 31.41 -8.36
C TRP A 628 -1.81 32.33 -8.11
N TRP A 629 -1.36 33.02 -9.16
CA TRP A 629 -0.28 34.00 -9.09
C TRP A 629 -0.66 35.16 -8.15
N ASP A 630 0.30 35.68 -7.39
CA ASP A 630 0.10 36.79 -6.42
C ASP A 630 -0.10 38.18 -7.10
N GLY A 631 -0.82 38.23 -8.22
CA GLY A 631 -1.05 39.43 -9.05
C GLY A 631 -2.17 39.23 -10.07
N GLY A 632 -3.42 39.39 -9.62
CA GLY A 632 -4.65 39.20 -10.42
C GLY A 632 -5.74 40.23 -10.11
N GLY A 633 -5.35 41.46 -9.77
CA GLY A 633 -6.24 42.57 -9.41
C GLY A 633 -6.06 43.78 -10.32
N SER A 634 -6.33 43.62 -11.62
CA SER A 634 -6.33 44.73 -12.58
C SER A 634 -7.54 45.63 -12.33
N GLN A 635 -7.32 46.80 -11.74
CA GLN A 635 -8.30 47.88 -11.71
C GLN A 635 -8.43 48.50 -13.10
N ASP A 636 -9.59 48.38 -13.73
CA ASP A 636 -10.04 49.31 -14.76
C ASP A 636 -11.23 50.11 -14.20
N GLY A 637 -11.04 51.41 -14.02
CA GLY A 637 -11.96 52.28 -13.27
C GLY A 637 -11.24 53.50 -12.71
N GLY A 638 -10.74 54.37 -13.60
CA GLY A 638 -9.91 55.52 -13.22
C GLY A 638 -10.69 56.78 -12.81
N GLY A 639 -9.98 57.69 -12.13
CA GLY A 639 -10.41 59.06 -11.86
C GLY A 639 -10.61 59.39 -10.37
N GLY A 640 -9.77 60.27 -9.82
CA GLY A 640 -9.93 60.80 -8.46
C GLY A 640 -8.64 61.20 -7.75
N GLU A 641 -8.01 62.31 -8.14
CA GLU A 641 -6.94 62.92 -7.34
C GLU A 641 -7.52 63.62 -6.10
N ALA A 642 -7.06 63.23 -4.90
CA ALA A 642 -7.17 64.02 -3.67
C ALA A 642 -6.05 63.62 -2.70
N GLY A 643 -5.05 64.47 -2.52
CA GLY A 643 -3.85 64.15 -1.73
C GLY A 643 -3.91 64.60 -0.26
N ALA A 644 -3.17 63.90 0.61
CA ALA A 644 -2.83 64.35 1.95
C ALA A 644 -1.44 63.85 2.37
N ASN A 645 -0.65 64.69 3.06
CA ASN A 645 0.71 64.35 3.53
C ASN A 645 0.67 63.54 4.84
N GLY A 646 1.62 62.61 5.06
CA GLY A 646 1.63 61.83 6.31
C GLY A 646 2.79 60.86 6.57
N ARG A 647 4.04 61.34 6.55
CA ARG A 647 5.29 60.75 7.12
C ARG A 647 5.24 59.32 7.71
N GLY A 648 6.08 58.40 7.21
CA GLY A 648 6.41 57.16 7.93
C GLY A 648 7.26 56.17 7.13
N ALA A 649 8.59 56.36 7.14
CA ALA A 649 9.56 55.45 6.51
C ALA A 649 10.64 55.00 7.51
N ASP A 650 11.18 53.80 7.27
CA ASP A 650 12.45 53.24 7.74
C ASP A 650 12.79 53.21 9.25
N ALA A 651 12.72 52.01 9.84
CA ALA A 651 13.77 51.49 10.74
C ALA A 651 13.61 49.96 10.98
N CYS A 652 14.46 49.14 10.34
CA CYS A 652 14.64 47.71 10.68
C CYS A 652 16.12 47.31 10.50
N ALA A 653 16.96 47.66 11.47
CA ALA A 653 18.34 47.21 11.55
C ALA A 653 18.83 47.23 13.02
N GLY A 654 19.66 46.25 13.39
CA GLY A 654 20.37 46.24 14.68
C GLY A 654 19.82 45.29 15.75
N MET A 655 20.36 44.07 15.80
CA MET A 655 20.45 43.27 17.02
C MET A 655 21.94 43.01 17.31
N GLY A 656 22.37 43.24 18.55
CA GLY A 656 23.78 43.10 18.95
C GLY A 656 23.95 42.87 20.45
N THR A 657 24.31 41.63 20.80
CA THR A 657 25.13 41.18 21.95
C THR A 657 25.01 41.88 23.32
N ASP A 658 24.39 41.16 24.25
CA ASP A 658 24.87 40.78 25.60
C ASP A 658 25.03 41.75 26.80
N ALA A 659 24.68 41.13 27.96
CA ALA A 659 25.16 41.34 29.34
C ALA A 659 24.80 42.64 30.12
N GLY A 660 24.30 42.48 31.37
CA GLY A 660 24.29 43.58 32.36
C GLY A 660 23.20 43.53 33.44
N ALA A 661 23.35 42.65 34.43
CA ALA A 661 22.51 42.46 35.62
C ALA A 661 21.79 43.67 36.29
N GLY A 662 20.55 43.44 36.75
CA GLY A 662 20.10 43.83 38.10
C GLY A 662 19.14 45.03 38.23
N GLY A 663 18.03 44.83 38.96
CA GLY A 663 17.12 45.91 39.39
C GLY A 663 15.66 45.46 39.46
N GLY A 664 15.09 45.32 40.66
CA GLY A 664 13.70 44.88 40.84
C GLY A 664 12.71 46.04 40.89
N GLY A 665 11.63 45.96 40.11
CA GLY A 665 10.49 46.87 40.16
C GLY A 665 9.18 46.13 39.88
N LYS A 666 8.16 46.33 40.71
CA LYS A 666 6.82 45.75 40.47
C LYS A 666 6.09 46.57 39.41
N GLY A 667 5.82 45.97 38.26
CA GLY A 667 4.90 46.46 37.25
C GLY A 667 3.95 45.33 36.84
N GLU A 668 2.69 45.66 36.56
CA GLU A 668 1.65 44.67 36.26
C GLU A 668 1.84 44.11 34.83
N GLY A 669 2.48 42.95 34.74
CA GLY A 669 2.70 42.26 33.48
C GLY A 669 1.41 41.68 32.92
N VAL A 670 0.97 42.20 31.77
CA VAL A 670 0.01 41.49 30.91
C VAL A 670 0.67 40.17 30.49
N GLY A 671 0.21 39.06 31.06
CA GLY A 671 0.82 37.76 30.87
C GLY A 671 0.72 37.27 29.44
N ALA A 672 1.81 37.35 28.69
CA ALA A 672 2.01 36.59 27.46
C ALA A 672 2.18 35.11 27.83
N GLY A 673 1.05 34.43 28.06
CA GLY A 673 1.03 33.01 28.37
C GLY A 673 1.34 32.16 27.14
N GLU A 674 2.59 31.73 27.01
CA GLU A 674 2.99 30.63 26.11
C GLU A 674 2.47 29.29 26.69
N GLY A 675 1.14 29.16 26.73
CA GLY A 675 0.44 27.96 27.17
C GLY A 675 0.44 26.90 26.07
N THR A 676 0.88 25.68 26.42
CA THR A 676 0.71 24.52 25.55
C THR A 676 -0.69 23.93 25.75
N GLU A 677 -1.47 23.83 24.67
CA GLU A 677 -2.85 23.35 24.66
C GLU A 677 -2.94 21.88 24.24
N GLU A 678 -3.91 21.16 24.82
CA GLU A 678 -4.19 19.76 24.51
C GLU A 678 -5.45 19.68 23.63
N TYR A 679 -5.25 19.65 22.31
CA TYR A 679 -6.34 19.75 21.34
C TYR A 679 -7.28 18.53 21.35
N ARG A 680 -8.57 18.83 21.30
CA ARG A 680 -9.68 17.90 21.07
C ARG A 680 -9.68 17.44 19.61
N SER A 681 -10.39 16.34 19.30
CA SER A 681 -10.46 15.80 17.93
C SER A 681 -10.95 16.82 16.91
N GLU A 682 -11.94 17.66 17.27
CA GLU A 682 -12.48 18.71 16.40
C GLU A 682 -11.44 19.82 16.12
N GLU A 683 -10.63 20.19 17.13
CA GLU A 683 -9.56 21.18 16.99
C GLU A 683 -8.40 20.64 16.14
N LEU A 684 -8.08 19.36 16.28
CA LEU A 684 -7.14 18.67 15.38
C LEU A 684 -7.68 18.62 13.94
N ASP A 685 -8.94 18.27 13.74
CA ASP A 685 -9.55 18.27 12.40
C ASP A 685 -9.50 19.66 11.74
N VAL A 686 -9.79 20.73 12.50
CA VAL A 686 -9.67 22.11 12.03
C VAL A 686 -8.21 22.47 11.72
N LEU A 687 -7.25 22.09 12.56
CA LEU A 687 -5.82 22.30 12.30
C LEU A 687 -5.39 21.59 11.00
N ALA A 688 -5.87 20.37 10.74
CA ALA A 688 -5.62 19.63 9.51
C ALA A 688 -6.24 20.30 8.26
N MET A 689 -7.45 20.87 8.37
CA MET A 689 -8.05 21.65 7.27
C MET A 689 -7.18 22.86 6.92
N LEU A 690 -6.68 23.58 7.92
CA LEU A 690 -5.83 24.76 7.72
C LEU A 690 -4.44 24.41 7.18
N MET A 691 -3.82 23.34 7.68
CA MET A 691 -2.57 22.76 7.15
C MET A 691 -2.72 22.38 5.68
N THR A 692 -3.83 21.76 5.31
CA THR A 692 -4.11 21.36 3.93
C THR A 692 -4.43 22.56 3.03
N ALA A 693 -5.04 23.63 3.56
CA ALA A 693 -5.18 24.90 2.84
C ALA A 693 -3.82 25.56 2.53
N VAL A 694 -2.87 25.57 3.48
CA VAL A 694 -1.50 26.06 3.25
C VAL A 694 -0.78 25.20 2.20
N LYS A 695 -0.90 23.86 2.27
CA LYS A 695 -0.37 22.93 1.26
C LYS A 695 -0.95 23.24 -0.13
N ALA A 696 -2.27 23.43 -0.23
CA ALA A 696 -2.92 23.76 -1.49
C ALA A 696 -2.45 25.10 -2.06
N LEU A 697 -2.35 26.17 -1.25
CA LEU A 697 -1.83 27.47 -1.70
C LEU A 697 -0.37 27.37 -2.19
N PHE A 698 0.48 26.61 -1.50
CA PHE A 698 1.86 26.38 -1.92
C PHE A 698 1.91 25.66 -3.28
N LEU A 699 1.16 24.57 -3.42
CA LEU A 699 1.09 23.78 -4.65
C LEU A 699 0.36 24.50 -5.81
N GLY A 700 -0.43 25.53 -5.52
CA GLY A 700 -1.11 26.34 -6.52
C GLY A 700 -0.36 27.60 -6.97
N GLY A 701 0.86 27.83 -6.45
CA GLY A 701 1.71 28.97 -6.82
C GLY A 701 1.46 30.26 -6.03
N ALA A 702 0.47 30.26 -5.13
CA ALA A 702 0.12 31.37 -4.24
C ALA A 702 1.09 31.48 -3.05
N VAL A 703 2.40 31.47 -3.33
CA VAL A 703 3.45 31.17 -2.35
C VAL A 703 3.62 32.23 -1.27
N ARG A 704 3.29 33.51 -1.53
CA ARG A 704 3.30 34.55 -0.49
C ARG A 704 2.12 34.36 0.46
N ARG A 705 0.92 34.08 -0.06
CA ARG A 705 -0.27 33.74 0.75
C ARG A 705 -0.05 32.47 1.58
N ALA A 706 0.52 31.43 0.97
CA ALA A 706 0.86 30.18 1.66
C ALA A 706 1.80 30.43 2.85
N LYS A 707 2.85 31.26 2.68
CA LYS A 707 3.77 31.61 3.76
C LYS A 707 3.10 32.43 4.86
N ALA A 708 2.26 33.40 4.50
CA ALA A 708 1.60 34.27 5.46
C ALA A 708 0.51 33.55 6.28
N LEU A 709 -0.32 32.73 5.63
CA LEU A 709 -1.26 31.84 6.33
C LEU A 709 -0.51 30.81 7.18
N GLY A 710 0.56 30.23 6.64
CA GLY A 710 1.41 29.27 7.36
C GLY A 710 2.00 29.83 8.66
N ALA A 711 2.39 31.11 8.67
CA ALA A 711 2.91 31.80 9.86
C ALA A 711 1.85 32.05 10.97
N LEU A 712 0.56 31.85 10.68
CA LEU A 712 -0.51 31.80 11.69
C LEU A 712 -0.81 30.36 12.10
N VAL A 713 -0.92 29.44 11.14
CA VAL A 713 -1.14 28.00 11.40
C VAL A 713 0.01 27.41 12.25
N GLU A 714 1.24 27.88 12.06
CA GLU A 714 2.40 27.50 12.87
C GLU A 714 2.23 27.85 14.35
N ARG A 715 1.52 28.95 14.69
CA ARG A 715 1.27 29.33 16.09
C ARG A 715 0.34 28.33 16.77
N ALA A 716 -0.70 27.88 16.06
CA ALA A 716 -1.55 26.78 16.51
C ALA A 716 -0.77 25.44 16.58
N ARG A 717 0.12 25.17 15.61
CA ARG A 717 0.93 23.95 15.58
C ARG A 717 1.88 23.86 16.78
N VAL A 718 2.60 24.95 17.07
CA VAL A 718 3.59 25.04 18.16
C VAL A 718 2.91 25.09 19.53
N ALA A 719 1.70 25.65 19.63
CA ALA A 719 0.90 25.59 20.86
C ALA A 719 0.47 24.16 21.24
N SER A 720 0.56 23.16 20.36
CA SER A 720 0.13 21.80 20.70
C SER A 720 1.07 21.10 21.69
N LYS A 721 0.53 20.75 22.86
CA LYS A 721 1.17 19.96 23.91
C LYS A 721 1.54 18.54 23.49
N VAL A 722 0.80 17.97 22.52
CA VAL A 722 1.04 16.64 21.98
C VAL A 722 1.81 16.76 20.66
N PRO A 723 2.96 16.08 20.48
CA PRO A 723 3.67 16.12 19.20
C PRO A 723 2.76 15.60 18.07
N LEU A 724 2.44 16.45 17.09
CA LEU A 724 1.41 16.13 16.07
C LEU A 724 1.73 14.89 15.21
N HIS A 725 2.98 14.43 15.18
CA HIS A 725 3.35 13.18 14.52
C HIS A 725 2.85 11.91 15.28
N GLU A 726 2.33 12.08 16.49
CA GLU A 726 1.67 11.05 17.32
C GLU A 726 0.14 11.11 17.24
N THR A 727 -0.45 12.11 16.58
CA THR A 727 -1.91 12.28 16.45
C THR A 727 -2.43 11.75 15.11
N LEU A 728 -3.75 11.80 14.92
CA LEU A 728 -4.39 11.42 13.65
C LEU A 728 -3.99 12.33 12.47
N ILE A 729 -3.61 13.58 12.74
CA ILE A 729 -3.30 14.61 11.73
C ILE A 729 -1.81 14.68 11.35
N ARG A 730 -1.07 13.60 11.66
CA ARG A 730 0.39 13.51 11.46
C ARG A 730 0.83 13.70 10.02
N ASN A 731 0.00 13.34 9.04
CA ASN A 731 0.35 13.42 7.62
C ASN A 731 0.25 14.89 7.17
N GLU A 732 -0.84 15.53 7.51
CA GLU A 732 -1.19 16.92 7.21
C GLU A 732 -0.16 17.86 7.87
N ALA A 733 0.23 17.56 9.12
CA ALA A 733 1.31 18.24 9.82
C ALA A 733 2.69 18.05 9.15
N ALA A 734 3.00 16.87 8.60
CA ALA A 734 4.26 16.63 7.90
C ALA A 734 4.33 17.38 6.56
N TYR A 735 3.28 17.33 5.74
CA TYR A 735 3.21 18.09 4.49
C TYR A 735 3.23 19.61 4.73
N PHE A 736 2.50 20.08 5.75
CA PHE A 736 2.54 21.48 6.18
C PHE A 736 3.95 21.89 6.62
N GLY A 737 4.59 21.09 7.46
CA GLY A 737 5.95 21.33 7.96
C GLY A 737 6.94 21.48 6.83
N CYS A 738 6.95 20.54 5.88
CA CYS A 738 7.79 20.59 4.68
C CYS A 738 7.54 21.87 3.86
N ALA A 739 6.28 22.15 3.47
CA ALA A 739 5.94 23.33 2.67
C ALA A 739 6.27 24.65 3.38
N PHE A 740 5.99 24.76 4.69
CA PHE A 740 6.23 25.99 5.46
C PHE A 740 7.73 26.21 5.75
N GLN A 741 8.50 25.16 6.02
CA GLN A 741 9.96 25.24 6.14
C GLN A 741 10.61 25.61 4.80
N LEU A 742 10.14 25.06 3.68
CA LEU A 742 10.59 25.45 2.34
C LEU A 742 10.33 26.92 2.06
N LEU A 743 9.12 27.42 2.34
CA LEU A 743 8.76 28.84 2.20
C LEU A 743 9.57 29.76 3.14
N THR A 744 9.99 29.25 4.30
CA THR A 744 10.68 30.03 5.34
C THR A 744 12.19 30.09 5.10
N HIS A 745 12.85 28.94 4.92
CA HIS A 745 14.31 28.83 4.82
C HIS A 745 14.83 28.83 3.37
N TYR A 746 14.00 28.44 2.39
CA TYR A 746 14.35 28.38 0.97
C TYR A 746 13.32 29.16 0.11
N PRO A 747 13.10 30.45 0.42
CA PRO A 747 12.06 31.27 -0.20
C PRO A 747 12.27 31.41 -1.71
N ILE A 748 11.16 31.43 -2.44
CA ILE A 748 11.15 31.65 -3.89
C ILE A 748 11.39 33.14 -4.13
N THR A 749 12.55 33.46 -4.71
CA THR A 749 13.05 34.85 -4.85
C THR A 749 12.54 35.57 -6.10
N HIS A 750 12.11 34.84 -7.12
CA HIS A 750 11.55 35.40 -8.35
C HIS A 750 10.02 35.55 -8.26
N SER A 751 9.45 36.44 -9.08
CA SER A 751 7.99 36.63 -9.11
C SER A 751 7.34 35.51 -9.93
N LEU A 752 6.48 34.73 -9.26
CA LEU A 752 5.59 33.76 -9.89
C LEU A 752 4.44 34.54 -10.57
N SER A 753 4.34 34.47 -11.90
CA SER A 753 3.42 35.27 -12.70
C SER A 753 3.18 34.68 -14.10
N HIS A 754 2.27 35.28 -14.87
CA HIS A 754 2.08 35.00 -16.29
C HIS A 754 3.34 35.26 -17.17
N ASN A 755 4.34 35.99 -16.65
CA ASN A 755 5.64 36.21 -17.31
C ASN A 755 6.74 35.23 -16.84
N SER A 756 6.42 34.23 -16.02
CA SER A 756 7.38 33.20 -15.59
C SER A 756 7.75 32.24 -16.74
N PRO A 757 8.92 31.57 -16.69
CA PRO A 757 9.37 30.69 -17.77
C PRO A 757 8.42 29.51 -18.02
N PRO A 758 8.40 28.93 -19.25
CA PRO A 758 7.48 27.84 -19.60
C PRO A 758 7.54 26.66 -18.61
N PRO A 759 6.40 26.04 -18.25
CA PRO A 759 6.34 25.02 -17.23
C PRO A 759 7.12 23.76 -17.66
N LEU A 760 7.92 23.22 -16.75
CA LEU A 760 8.40 21.84 -16.77
C LEU A 760 7.69 21.14 -15.61
N PHE A 761 6.83 20.17 -15.92
CA PHE A 761 5.98 19.56 -14.90
C PHE A 761 6.81 18.63 -14.02
N LEU A 762 6.68 18.74 -12.70
CA LEU A 762 7.40 17.94 -11.72
C LEU A 762 6.40 17.07 -10.95
N ALA A 763 6.13 15.89 -11.51
CA ALA A 763 5.21 14.92 -10.92
C ALA A 763 5.94 14.02 -9.91
N GLY A 764 5.41 13.94 -8.69
CA GLY A 764 6.05 13.11 -7.67
C GLY A 764 5.22 12.88 -6.42
N ASP A 765 5.80 12.12 -5.50
CA ASP A 765 5.40 12.10 -4.09
C ASP A 765 5.86 13.40 -3.38
N SER A 766 5.89 13.42 -2.04
CA SER A 766 6.26 14.62 -1.28
C SER A 766 7.67 15.16 -1.57
N HIS A 767 8.56 14.38 -2.19
CA HIS A 767 9.87 14.86 -2.59
C HIS A 767 9.83 15.86 -3.77
N CYS A 768 8.71 15.97 -4.50
CA CYS A 768 8.52 17.00 -5.53
C CYS A 768 8.53 18.42 -4.93
N LEU A 769 8.14 18.58 -3.66
CA LEU A 769 7.96 19.87 -2.99
C LEU A 769 9.29 20.66 -2.88
N ALA A 770 10.40 19.95 -2.67
CA ALA A 770 11.72 20.56 -2.50
C ALA A 770 12.22 21.31 -3.76
N ALA A 771 11.82 20.84 -4.95
CA ALA A 771 12.16 21.47 -6.22
C ALA A 771 11.03 22.31 -6.85
N ALA A 772 9.84 22.34 -6.22
CA ALA A 772 8.69 23.11 -6.67
C ALA A 772 8.99 24.62 -6.77
N TRP A 773 8.61 25.24 -7.89
CA TRP A 773 8.76 26.67 -8.15
C TRP A 773 10.21 27.18 -8.14
N ARG A 774 11.16 26.35 -8.57
CA ARG A 774 12.52 26.80 -8.95
C ARG A 774 12.63 26.82 -10.47
N VAL A 775 13.52 27.67 -10.99
CA VAL A 775 13.86 27.72 -12.41
C VAL A 775 15.05 26.79 -12.66
N VAL A 776 14.97 26.03 -13.75
CA VAL A 776 16.03 25.17 -14.30
C VAL A 776 16.11 25.37 -15.82
N HIS A 777 17.08 24.77 -16.48
CA HIS A 777 17.31 24.90 -17.92
C HIS A 777 17.16 23.54 -18.60
N LEU A 778 16.24 23.46 -19.56
CA LEU A 778 16.14 22.32 -20.48
C LEU A 778 16.65 22.80 -21.84
N ARG A 779 17.70 22.15 -22.38
CA ARG A 779 18.32 22.55 -23.66
C ARG A 779 18.75 24.03 -23.69
N GLY A 780 19.19 24.56 -22.54
CA GLY A 780 19.56 25.97 -22.35
C GLY A 780 18.39 26.96 -22.22
N GLN A 781 17.14 26.53 -22.41
CA GLN A 781 15.96 27.37 -22.22
C GLN A 781 15.48 27.33 -20.76
N PRO A 782 15.21 28.47 -20.11
CA PRO A 782 14.71 28.49 -18.74
C PRO A 782 13.30 27.91 -18.67
N ARG A 783 13.04 27.10 -17.63
CA ARG A 783 11.77 26.41 -17.35
C ARG A 783 11.42 26.53 -15.88
N LEU A 784 10.15 26.72 -15.56
CA LEU A 784 9.65 26.74 -14.19
C LEU A 784 9.22 25.33 -13.77
N LEU A 785 9.78 24.79 -12.68
CA LEU A 785 9.36 23.50 -12.13
C LEU A 785 7.97 23.62 -11.46
N CYS A 786 6.93 23.17 -12.16
CA CYS A 786 5.55 23.22 -11.68
C CYS A 786 5.18 21.91 -10.97
N PRO A 787 4.93 21.90 -9.64
CA PRO A 787 4.70 20.68 -8.88
C PRO A 787 3.36 20.02 -9.22
N LEU A 788 3.37 18.69 -9.35
CA LEU A 788 2.20 17.83 -9.42
C LEU A 788 2.33 16.73 -8.36
N LEU A 789 1.96 17.07 -7.13
CA LEU A 789 1.98 16.14 -6.00
C LEU A 789 0.90 15.06 -6.17
N ILE A 790 1.27 13.79 -6.05
CA ILE A 790 0.33 12.67 -5.85
C ILE A 790 0.62 11.98 -4.51
N THR A 791 -0.07 12.48 -3.48
CA THR A 791 0.01 12.03 -2.08
C THR A 791 -0.13 10.49 -1.97
N GLY A 792 0.94 9.83 -1.50
CA GLY A 792 0.93 8.38 -1.23
C GLY A 792 1.02 7.46 -2.45
N LEU A 793 1.45 7.96 -3.62
CA LEU A 793 1.73 7.08 -4.75
C LEU A 793 2.99 6.24 -4.52
N LYS A 794 2.91 4.96 -4.89
CA LYS A 794 4.03 4.03 -5.02
C LYS A 794 4.16 3.64 -6.48
N ALA A 795 5.37 3.34 -6.94
CA ALA A 795 5.58 2.65 -8.21
C ALA A 795 4.73 1.36 -8.29
N TRP A 796 4.72 0.58 -7.20
CA TRP A 796 3.89 -0.64 -7.07
C TRP A 796 2.38 -0.40 -7.23
N HIS A 797 1.87 0.83 -7.01
CA HIS A 797 0.44 1.14 -7.16
C HIS A 797 -0.01 1.26 -8.63
N LEU A 798 0.90 1.38 -9.60
CA LEU A 798 0.56 1.65 -11.01
C LEU A 798 0.16 0.41 -11.82
N ARG A 799 0.43 -0.81 -11.31
CA ARG A 799 0.07 -2.09 -11.94
C ARG A 799 -1.42 -2.19 -12.33
N PRO A 800 -1.79 -2.97 -13.37
CA PRO A 800 -3.17 -3.02 -13.88
C PRO A 800 -4.23 -3.35 -12.82
N GLU A 801 -3.96 -4.32 -11.94
CA GLU A 801 -4.90 -4.88 -10.95
C GLU A 801 -5.09 -3.97 -9.72
N SER A 802 -4.32 -2.90 -9.61
CA SER A 802 -4.43 -1.94 -8.51
C SER A 802 -5.68 -1.07 -8.65
N THR A 803 -6.55 -1.10 -7.64
CA THR A 803 -7.73 -0.24 -7.49
C THR A 803 -7.56 0.87 -6.45
N PHE A 804 -6.34 1.06 -5.92
CA PHE A 804 -6.10 2.00 -4.80
C PHE A 804 -5.99 3.46 -5.28
N PHE A 805 -6.64 4.40 -4.59
CA PHE A 805 -6.86 5.77 -5.08
C PHE A 805 -5.64 6.55 -5.59
N PRO A 806 -4.41 6.42 -5.06
CA PRO A 806 -3.27 7.17 -5.59
C PRO A 806 -3.02 6.88 -7.09
N LYS A 807 -3.38 5.70 -7.60
CA LYS A 807 -3.35 5.41 -9.04
C LYS A 807 -4.38 6.24 -9.82
N ALA A 808 -5.59 6.41 -9.29
CA ALA A 808 -6.60 7.27 -9.90
C ALA A 808 -6.23 8.76 -9.82
N SER A 809 -5.59 9.19 -8.72
CA SER A 809 -4.99 10.52 -8.58
C SER A 809 -3.84 10.73 -9.56
N PHE A 810 -2.98 9.74 -9.77
CA PHE A 810 -1.92 9.77 -10.79
C PHE A 810 -2.47 9.90 -12.20
N HIS A 811 -3.45 9.08 -12.59
CA HIS A 811 -4.06 9.20 -13.91
C HIS A 811 -4.76 10.56 -14.11
N ARG A 812 -5.45 11.10 -13.08
CA ARG A 812 -6.00 12.47 -13.11
C ARG A 812 -4.89 13.53 -13.25
N ALA A 813 -3.82 13.45 -12.45
CA ALA A 813 -2.68 14.38 -12.53
C ALA A 813 -2.07 14.41 -13.93
N MET A 814 -1.85 13.22 -14.51
CA MET A 814 -1.33 13.09 -15.86
C MET A 814 -2.32 13.61 -16.91
N GLN A 815 -3.62 13.34 -16.77
CA GLN A 815 -4.66 13.86 -17.67
C GLN A 815 -4.67 15.39 -17.74
N CYS A 816 -4.51 16.08 -16.60
CA CYS A 816 -4.44 17.53 -16.52
C CYS A 816 -3.21 18.14 -17.23
N VAL A 817 -2.10 17.39 -17.37
CA VAL A 817 -0.92 17.85 -18.13
C VAL A 817 -1.23 17.88 -19.64
N PRO A 818 -0.93 18.98 -20.37
CA PRO A 818 -1.19 19.06 -21.81
C PRO A 818 -0.41 18.00 -22.61
N PRO A 819 -1.00 17.38 -23.65
CA PRO A 819 -0.29 16.46 -24.55
C PRO A 819 1.00 17.07 -25.11
N GLY A 820 2.02 16.25 -25.30
CA GLY A 820 3.33 16.68 -25.82
C GLY A 820 4.25 17.38 -24.81
N SER A 821 3.80 17.62 -23.57
CA SER A 821 4.57 18.35 -22.55
C SER A 821 5.73 17.56 -21.95
N GLU A 822 6.73 18.29 -21.47
CA GLU A 822 7.87 17.75 -20.71
C GLU A 822 7.53 17.54 -19.21
N VAL A 823 7.84 16.35 -18.70
CA VAL A 823 7.47 15.90 -17.33
C VAL A 823 8.64 15.22 -16.63
N VAL A 824 9.16 15.83 -15.57
CA VAL A 824 10.03 15.17 -14.59
C VAL A 824 9.19 14.30 -13.67
N VAL A 825 9.59 13.03 -13.50
CA VAL A 825 8.84 12.04 -12.70
C VAL A 825 9.69 11.49 -11.54
N LEU A 826 9.15 11.61 -10.32
CA LEU A 826 9.82 11.36 -9.05
C LEU A 826 8.95 10.50 -8.12
N PHE A 827 9.04 9.18 -8.28
CA PHE A 827 8.34 8.20 -7.46
C PHE A 827 9.28 7.02 -7.15
N GLY A 828 9.02 6.33 -6.04
CA GLY A 828 9.75 5.11 -5.64
C GLY A 828 10.41 5.19 -4.26
N GLU A 829 10.44 6.36 -3.62
CA GLU A 829 10.96 6.49 -2.24
C GLU A 829 10.08 5.68 -1.27
N ILE A 830 8.77 5.81 -1.41
CA ILE A 830 7.82 5.08 -0.57
C ILE A 830 7.94 3.56 -0.78
N ASP A 831 8.23 3.08 -2.00
CA ASP A 831 8.51 1.67 -2.27
C ASP A 831 9.81 1.19 -1.59
N CYS A 832 10.82 2.06 -1.47
CA CYS A 832 12.06 1.80 -0.74
C CYS A 832 11.90 1.83 0.78
N ARG A 833 10.93 2.59 1.31
CA ARG A 833 10.59 2.61 2.74
C ARG A 833 9.67 1.46 3.16
N GLU A 834 8.69 1.10 2.33
CA GLU A 834 7.62 0.18 2.74
C GLU A 834 7.05 -0.68 1.60
N GLY A 835 7.14 -2.00 1.77
CA GLY A 835 6.41 -2.99 0.96
C GLY A 835 7.31 -4.00 0.25
N ILE A 836 8.49 -3.60 -0.23
CA ILE A 836 9.44 -4.53 -0.88
C ILE A 836 9.95 -5.55 0.14
N LEU A 837 10.59 -5.12 1.23
CA LEU A 837 11.14 -6.03 2.26
C LEU A 837 10.06 -6.98 2.82
N VAL A 838 8.90 -6.44 3.21
CA VAL A 838 7.75 -7.22 3.70
C VAL A 838 7.25 -8.25 2.68
N SER A 839 7.42 -8.00 1.38
CA SER A 839 7.09 -8.97 0.32
C SER A 839 8.15 -10.08 0.19
N VAL A 840 9.42 -9.80 0.47
CA VAL A 840 10.53 -10.77 0.51
C VAL A 840 10.41 -11.68 1.74
N ASP A 841 10.07 -11.12 2.90
CA ASP A 841 9.83 -11.86 4.14
C ASP A 841 8.60 -12.79 4.05
N ARG A 842 7.58 -12.34 3.31
CA ARG A 842 6.41 -13.15 2.96
C ARG A 842 6.64 -14.08 1.76
N ASN A 843 7.86 -14.17 1.22
CA ASN A 843 8.24 -15.05 0.12
C ASN A 843 7.43 -14.85 -1.18
N LYS A 844 6.89 -13.63 -1.37
CA LYS A 844 6.29 -13.21 -2.65
C LYS A 844 7.39 -12.99 -3.70
N TYR A 845 8.53 -12.46 -3.27
CA TYR A 845 9.77 -12.37 -4.02
C TYR A 845 10.85 -13.20 -3.32
N ASN A 846 11.81 -13.72 -4.07
CA ASN A 846 12.91 -14.54 -3.57
C ASN A 846 13.90 -13.70 -2.75
N ASP A 847 14.16 -12.49 -3.21
CA ASP A 847 15.18 -11.57 -2.75
C ASP A 847 14.72 -10.12 -2.99
N VAL A 848 15.54 -9.16 -2.53
CA VAL A 848 15.24 -7.73 -2.64
C VAL A 848 15.29 -7.29 -4.11
N GLU A 849 16.19 -7.91 -4.88
CA GLU A 849 16.43 -7.67 -6.29
C GLU A 849 15.20 -8.01 -7.15
N GLU A 850 14.59 -9.20 -7.03
CA GLU A 850 13.30 -9.54 -7.70
C GLU A 850 12.23 -8.50 -7.34
N GLY A 851 12.12 -8.12 -6.07
CA GLY A 851 11.13 -7.15 -5.61
C GLY A 851 11.33 -5.74 -6.16
N VAL A 852 12.58 -5.30 -6.31
CA VAL A 852 12.94 -4.03 -6.96
C VAL A 852 12.71 -4.09 -8.46
N GLU A 853 13.17 -5.14 -9.15
CA GLU A 853 13.05 -5.26 -10.61
C GLU A 853 11.59 -5.24 -11.05
N VAL A 854 10.70 -6.02 -10.44
CA VAL A 854 9.27 -6.04 -10.78
C VAL A 854 8.62 -4.67 -10.50
N THR A 855 9.02 -3.97 -9.43
CA THR A 855 8.49 -2.65 -9.09
C THR A 855 8.95 -1.56 -10.07
N VAL A 856 10.21 -1.63 -10.53
CA VAL A 856 10.76 -0.74 -11.56
C VAL A 856 10.14 -1.02 -12.93
N ASP A 857 9.91 -2.28 -13.30
CA ASP A 857 9.28 -2.64 -14.57
C ASP A 857 7.82 -2.16 -14.64
N ILE A 858 7.07 -2.24 -13.54
CA ILE A 858 5.72 -1.64 -13.42
C ILE A 858 5.76 -0.12 -13.63
N TYR A 859 6.74 0.57 -13.04
CA TYR A 859 6.89 2.01 -13.18
C TYR A 859 7.20 2.41 -14.63
N LEU A 860 8.20 1.77 -15.25
CA LEU A 860 8.60 2.06 -16.62
C LEU A 860 7.49 1.72 -17.63
N ALA A 861 6.72 0.65 -17.42
CA ALA A 861 5.56 0.33 -18.25
C ALA A 861 4.48 1.44 -18.18
N ALA A 862 4.25 2.03 -17.01
CA ALA A 862 3.34 3.17 -16.85
C ALA A 862 3.86 4.44 -17.55
N LEU A 863 5.18 4.71 -17.48
CA LEU A 863 5.80 5.85 -18.18
C LEU A 863 5.76 5.70 -19.70
N LEU A 864 6.08 4.52 -20.24
CA LEU A 864 5.98 4.23 -21.68
C LEU A 864 4.53 4.36 -22.18
N SER A 865 3.55 3.95 -21.37
CA SER A 865 2.12 4.14 -21.66
C SER A 865 1.75 5.63 -21.76
N LEU A 866 2.31 6.50 -20.90
CA LEU A 866 2.11 7.96 -21.00
C LEU A 866 2.78 8.57 -22.24
N ILE A 867 3.97 8.11 -22.64
CA ILE A 867 4.62 8.53 -23.89
C ILE A 867 3.73 8.16 -25.08
N ALA A 868 3.26 6.91 -25.14
CA ALA A 868 2.40 6.43 -26.23
C ALA A 868 1.02 7.14 -26.28
N ALA A 869 0.37 7.34 -25.14
CA ALA A 869 -0.99 7.88 -25.08
C ALA A 869 -1.06 9.42 -25.10
N ARG A 870 0.00 10.12 -24.67
CA ARG A 870 0.00 11.59 -24.48
C ARG A 870 1.15 12.31 -25.18
N GLY A 871 2.11 11.60 -25.75
CA GLY A 871 3.28 12.18 -26.41
C GLY A 871 4.27 12.88 -25.48
N PHE A 872 4.18 12.67 -24.16
CA PHE A 872 5.03 13.32 -23.18
C PHE A 872 6.53 13.07 -23.43
N GLU A 873 7.35 14.01 -23.02
CA GLU A 873 8.80 13.82 -22.86
C GLU A 873 9.11 13.63 -21.37
N ILE A 874 9.64 12.47 -20.99
CA ILE A 874 9.68 12.02 -19.59
C ILE A 874 11.12 11.94 -19.07
N PHE A 875 11.35 12.62 -17.95
CA PHE A 875 12.66 12.72 -17.29
C PHE A 875 12.59 12.00 -15.93
N VAL A 876 13.15 10.80 -15.86
CA VAL A 876 13.14 9.96 -14.67
C VAL A 876 14.14 10.49 -13.66
N HIS A 877 13.62 11.04 -12.56
CA HIS A 877 14.41 11.51 -11.44
C HIS A 877 14.84 10.32 -10.56
N PRO A 878 16.08 10.30 -10.04
CA PRO A 878 16.53 9.25 -9.13
C PRO A 878 15.76 9.28 -7.79
N VAL A 879 15.55 8.11 -7.18
CA VAL A 879 14.87 7.99 -5.90
C VAL A 879 15.73 8.60 -4.77
N PRO A 880 15.21 9.54 -3.96
CA PRO A 880 15.93 10.13 -2.84
C PRO A 880 16.26 9.09 -1.75
N SER A 881 17.40 9.25 -1.09
CA SER A 881 17.96 8.23 -0.17
C SER A 881 18.23 8.79 1.23
N ILE A 882 17.20 9.42 1.81
CA ILE A 882 17.32 10.29 2.99
C ILE A 882 17.41 9.45 4.27
N ILE A 883 16.37 8.66 4.55
CA ILE A 883 16.26 7.82 5.75
C ILE A 883 17.38 6.76 5.74
N PRO A 884 18.28 6.73 6.75
CA PRO A 884 19.42 5.81 6.77
C PRO A 884 19.03 4.34 6.59
N ASP A 885 17.97 3.89 7.26
CA ASP A 885 17.52 2.49 7.26
C ASP A 885 17.05 2.02 5.87
N THR A 886 16.61 2.96 5.01
CA THR A 886 16.15 2.67 3.64
C THR A 886 17.26 2.76 2.60
N ARG A 887 18.41 3.36 2.95
CA ARG A 887 19.51 3.69 2.04
C ARG A 887 20.09 2.49 1.27
N PRO A 888 20.28 1.29 1.86
CA PRO A 888 20.73 0.13 1.09
C PRO A 888 19.75 -0.25 -0.03
N LEU A 889 18.45 -0.24 0.26
CA LEU A 889 17.40 -0.50 -0.72
C LEU A 889 17.30 0.63 -1.76
N ALA A 890 17.39 1.89 -1.35
CA ALA A 890 17.41 3.02 -2.29
C ALA A 890 18.61 2.98 -3.26
N ARG A 891 19.77 2.45 -2.85
CA ARG A 891 20.93 2.21 -3.75
C ARG A 891 20.64 1.12 -4.78
N ILE A 892 20.10 -0.03 -4.35
CA ILE A 892 19.69 -1.14 -5.24
C ILE A 892 18.60 -0.68 -6.21
N TYR A 893 17.63 0.10 -5.72
CA TYR A 893 16.54 0.68 -6.51
C TYR A 893 17.07 1.63 -7.57
N ASN A 894 17.92 2.61 -7.21
CA ASN A 894 18.48 3.55 -8.19
C ASN A 894 19.37 2.87 -9.23
N ALA A 895 20.21 1.90 -8.83
CA ALA A 895 21.03 1.14 -9.77
C ALA A 895 20.16 0.35 -10.78
N THR A 896 19.07 -0.24 -10.31
CA THR A 896 18.11 -0.98 -11.17
C THR A 896 17.28 -0.04 -12.03
N LEU A 897 16.73 1.04 -11.47
CA LEU A 897 15.98 2.07 -12.18
C LEU A 897 16.82 2.66 -13.32
N ARG A 898 18.08 3.05 -13.05
CA ARG A 898 19.03 3.53 -14.07
C ARG A 898 19.23 2.51 -15.18
N ARG A 899 19.55 1.25 -14.85
CA ARG A 899 19.78 0.17 -15.81
C ARG A 899 18.55 -0.11 -16.68
N ARG A 900 17.38 -0.27 -16.07
CA ARG A 900 16.12 -0.59 -16.74
C ARG A 900 15.60 0.62 -17.55
N CYS A 901 15.72 1.84 -17.04
CA CYS A 901 15.32 3.07 -17.75
C CYS A 901 16.17 3.31 -19.00
N LEU A 902 17.50 3.15 -18.94
CA LEU A 902 18.37 3.27 -20.12
C LEU A 902 18.05 2.21 -21.19
N ALA A 903 17.70 0.99 -20.79
CA ALA A 903 17.24 -0.05 -21.72
C ALA A 903 15.87 0.27 -22.33
N ALA A 904 14.92 0.79 -21.53
CA ALA A 904 13.60 1.22 -21.99
C ALA A 904 13.69 2.43 -22.96
N ALA A 905 14.57 3.39 -22.68
CA ALA A 905 14.81 4.57 -23.51
C ALA A 905 15.35 4.22 -24.91
N ALA A 906 16.12 3.13 -25.03
CA ALA A 906 16.59 2.60 -26.31
C ALA A 906 15.51 1.81 -27.09
N SER A 907 14.31 1.60 -26.53
CA SER A 907 13.23 0.87 -27.19
C SER A 907 12.42 1.76 -28.14
N PRO A 908 11.84 1.20 -29.24
CA PRO A 908 10.95 1.96 -30.11
C PRO A 908 9.74 2.57 -29.39
N ALA A 909 9.28 1.98 -28.29
CA ALA A 909 8.16 2.47 -27.48
C ALA A 909 8.48 3.77 -26.72
N ALA A 910 9.76 4.06 -26.46
CA ALA A 910 10.18 5.33 -25.87
C ALA A 910 10.25 6.46 -26.90
N GLY A 911 10.45 6.15 -28.19
CA GLY A 911 10.43 7.14 -29.28
C GLY A 911 11.37 8.33 -29.09
N GLY A 912 12.52 8.14 -28.42
CA GLY A 912 13.46 9.21 -28.07
C GLY A 912 13.05 10.10 -26.89
N ARG A 913 11.91 9.83 -26.24
CA ARG A 913 11.25 10.70 -25.23
C ARG A 913 11.34 10.21 -23.78
N LEU A 914 12.23 9.26 -23.47
CA LEU A 914 12.46 8.77 -22.11
C LEU A 914 13.92 8.97 -21.74
N HIS A 915 14.17 9.69 -20.64
CA HIS A 915 15.50 10.10 -20.21
C HIS A 915 15.73 9.76 -18.74
N MET A 916 16.93 9.27 -18.39
CA MET A 916 17.35 9.06 -17.00
C MET A 916 18.20 10.24 -16.54
N LEU A 917 17.87 10.85 -15.39
CA LEU A 917 18.63 11.95 -14.81
C LEU A 917 19.74 11.40 -13.88
N ASP A 918 20.95 11.23 -14.41
CA ASP A 918 21.99 10.39 -13.79
C ASP A 918 22.84 11.11 -12.70
N PHE A 919 22.18 11.72 -11.71
CA PHE A 919 22.85 12.47 -10.65
C PHE A 919 22.79 11.82 -9.25
N PHE A 920 22.22 10.61 -9.10
CA PHE A 920 22.15 9.92 -7.79
C PHE A 920 23.50 9.83 -7.05
N PRO A 921 24.62 9.44 -7.68
CA PRO A 921 25.91 9.37 -6.99
C PRO A 921 26.40 10.71 -6.44
N ALA A 922 25.97 11.83 -7.03
CA ALA A 922 26.34 13.17 -6.61
C ALA A 922 25.51 13.68 -5.41
N LEU A 923 24.40 13.02 -5.06
CA LEU A 923 23.65 13.26 -3.82
C LEU A 923 24.35 12.65 -2.59
N LEU A 924 25.15 11.61 -2.81
CA LEU A 924 25.81 10.85 -1.75
C LEU A 924 27.24 11.34 -1.48
N THR A 925 27.74 10.99 -0.30
CA THR A 925 29.14 11.20 0.13
C THR A 925 30.12 10.41 -0.75
N HIS A 926 31.43 10.71 -0.66
CA HIS A 926 32.44 10.09 -1.53
C HIS A 926 32.53 8.56 -1.38
N ASP A 927 32.21 8.02 -0.21
CA ASP A 927 32.09 6.58 0.07
C ASP A 927 30.79 5.96 -0.48
N GLN A 928 29.82 6.77 -0.90
CA GLN A 928 28.46 6.39 -1.31
C GLN A 928 27.61 5.75 -0.18
N GLU A 929 27.96 5.97 1.09
CA GLU A 929 27.28 5.40 2.26
C GLU A 929 26.34 6.38 2.99
N SER A 930 26.42 7.68 2.71
CA SER A 930 25.55 8.70 3.31
C SER A 930 25.04 9.73 2.30
N LEU A 931 23.93 10.39 2.65
CA LEU A 931 23.53 11.62 1.96
C LEU A 931 24.56 12.71 2.30
N ARG A 932 24.82 13.63 1.36
CA ARG A 932 25.65 14.81 1.64
C ARG A 932 24.89 15.77 2.58
N PRO A 933 25.51 16.30 3.66
CA PRO A 933 24.82 17.14 4.65
C PRO A 933 24.13 18.38 4.06
N GLU A 934 24.66 18.96 2.98
CA GLU A 934 24.02 20.08 2.29
C GLU A 934 22.68 19.74 1.59
N PHE A 935 22.35 18.44 1.48
CA PHE A 935 21.07 17.93 0.97
C PHE A 935 20.12 17.43 2.07
N GLU A 936 20.51 17.49 3.34
CA GLU A 936 19.63 17.22 4.49
C GLU A 936 18.66 18.40 4.75
N PHE A 937 17.47 18.08 5.25
CA PHE A 937 16.39 19.06 5.47
C PHE A 937 15.58 18.78 6.74
N ASP A 938 14.52 17.96 6.66
CA ASP A 938 13.58 17.69 7.77
C ASP A 938 13.62 16.22 8.25
N GLY A 939 14.66 15.48 7.86
CA GLY A 939 14.82 14.04 8.11
C GLY A 939 14.02 13.12 7.18
N THR A 940 13.11 13.67 6.36
CA THR A 940 12.31 12.90 5.38
C THR A 940 12.64 13.31 3.95
N HIS A 941 12.65 14.61 3.64
CA HIS A 941 12.80 15.18 2.30
C HIS A 941 14.22 15.70 2.03
N MET A 942 14.50 16.04 0.77
CA MET A 942 15.76 16.69 0.37
C MET A 942 15.73 18.20 0.52
N ASN A 943 16.90 18.77 0.80
CA ASN A 943 17.13 20.21 0.72
C ASN A 943 17.04 20.72 -0.73
N PRO A 944 16.38 21.86 -1.02
CA PRO A 944 16.35 22.46 -2.36
C PRO A 944 17.72 22.70 -3.02
N ARG A 945 18.81 22.69 -2.24
CA ARG A 945 20.20 22.72 -2.73
C ARG A 945 20.57 21.62 -3.73
N TYR A 946 19.79 20.54 -3.89
CA TYR A 946 20.06 19.56 -4.95
C TYR A 946 19.68 20.04 -6.36
N VAL A 947 18.83 21.08 -6.50
CA VAL A 947 18.28 21.52 -7.80
C VAL A 947 19.35 21.83 -8.88
N PRO A 948 20.54 22.39 -8.57
CA PRO A 948 21.62 22.54 -9.56
C PRO A 948 22.16 21.23 -10.15
N LEU A 949 21.97 20.08 -9.48
CA LEU A 949 22.30 18.76 -10.07
C LEU A 949 21.23 18.33 -11.08
N LEU A 950 19.96 18.58 -10.78
CA LEU A 950 18.83 18.36 -11.70
C LEU A 950 18.95 19.27 -12.94
N ASP A 951 19.22 20.56 -12.73
CA ASP A 951 19.44 21.57 -13.78
C ASP A 951 20.58 21.18 -14.74
N LYS A 952 21.69 20.69 -14.18
CA LYS A 952 22.85 20.21 -14.93
C LYS A 952 22.52 19.01 -15.84
N GLU A 953 21.73 18.04 -15.38
CA GLU A 953 21.35 16.90 -16.22
C GLU A 953 20.25 17.24 -17.24
N LEU A 954 19.28 18.09 -16.89
CA LEU A 954 18.30 18.62 -17.86
C LEU A 954 18.98 19.42 -18.98
N SER A 955 20.02 20.18 -18.65
CA SER A 955 20.84 20.94 -19.61
C SER A 955 21.64 20.06 -20.58
N ARG A 956 21.83 18.77 -20.28
CA ARG A 956 22.62 17.82 -21.09
C ARG A 956 21.79 17.03 -22.11
N ILE A 957 20.46 17.04 -21.99
CA ILE A 957 19.58 16.19 -22.81
C ILE A 957 19.37 16.85 -24.20
N PRO A 958 19.66 16.14 -25.31
CA PRO A 958 19.50 16.66 -26.67
C PRO A 958 18.01 16.85 -27.02
N ALA A 959 17.70 17.42 -28.19
CA ALA A 959 16.34 17.36 -28.75
C ALA A 959 15.96 15.90 -29.12
N PRO A 960 14.66 15.54 -29.12
CA PRO A 960 14.19 14.20 -29.49
C PRO A 960 14.23 13.94 -31.00
#